data_AF-A0A933WPB1-F1
#
_entry.id   AF-A0A933WPB1-F1
#
_cell.length_a   1.000
_cell.length_b   1.000
_cell.length_c   1.000
_cell.angle_alpha   90.00
_cell.angle_beta   90.00
_cell.angle_gamma   90.00
#
_symmetry.space_group_name_H-M   'P 1'
#
loop_
_entity.id
_entity.type
_entity.pdbx_description
1 polymer ?
#
loop_
_entity_poly.entity_id
_entity_poly.type
_entity_poly.pdbx_seq_one_letter_code
_entity_poly.pdbx_strand_id
1 'polypeptide(L)'
;MKQKIKKSFFLSIHRFTASPLYRKEGFTLIEIAMVLIIVGLLLTMGIALFGTLTKRAKHIESREAVKQAKEAVLGYAVKNGFVPCDQCSASHPNAACQPPTCDAATYEALGTAGARKQDSWTRDIVYYASDEIEGSGKNACGVNTTTMQVYECTNATCTTYLTKSNIAFIVYSKGEDANGTGTGTASPFRVREQASSYTDGATYEYDDIVQYVSLDEIRSLRGCPQPLAVTSPATLAEGEEDSYYSQSLEAIGGKPPYTWATWSGYGLSLSSSGLISGTINYKGDTSTGDLTQACSSLPSISVSTSVTDSAGSTAVAYSGSITVKPKQLKIVTETLPAAYEGSYYSATISGTAGKTPYSWSMSVSPSCPAGLTCSGNTITGTPNTGTAGTYTVTITANSSETGLCTATKVLSLTVNAATSDSPTALSCTLTASPNSILQGQTANLLWTVKNGPATTAAFSPNSGTCASFPGTSGGSCTTAALTTTTTFTLTVTKGSESNTCMATVYVNPTLAPSCTLEATPNPVSIGNPTTLIWSISNGPANGTWSGLPTGGTCGSFSNSYGGNCQTGNITANTTVQLSVSNGYGSGLCATTVYTTSQDSCSAITVRNATGASIYVKGGQYGTTCRRIRDNRTFNVNYSDTSAVTLWQNSTCTSNPQDIKSVSYSSSIPADAYAASTDADRDCTVAIDEVATNDWELVDE
;
A
#
# COMPACT_ATOMS: atom_id res chain seq x y z
N MET A 1 -54.66 -7.75 -16.23
CA MET A 1 -55.19 -9.07 -15.82
C MET A 1 -56.01 -8.88 -14.54
N LYS A 2 -57.29 -9.31 -14.58
CA LYS A 2 -58.22 -9.75 -13.49
C LYS A 2 -58.00 -9.21 -12.05
N GLN A 3 -58.97 -8.79 -11.23
CA GLN A 3 -60.43 -8.62 -11.21
C GLN A 3 -60.69 -8.04 -9.77
N LYS A 4 -61.38 -6.89 -9.58
CA LYS A 4 -62.80 -6.78 -9.14
C LYS A 4 -63.10 -7.57 -7.82
N ILE A 5 -63.53 -7.00 -6.68
CA ILE A 5 -64.91 -6.55 -6.40
C ILE A 5 -65.06 -6.08 -4.92
N LYS A 6 -65.81 -4.97 -4.73
CA LYS A 6 -66.48 -4.49 -3.50
C LYS A 6 -67.51 -5.51 -2.97
N LYS A 7 -67.80 -5.54 -1.66
CA LYS A 7 -69.19 -5.36 -1.16
C LYS A 7 -69.31 -5.36 0.37
N SER A 8 -69.82 -4.23 0.87
CA SER A 8 -70.67 -4.14 2.06
C SER A 8 -71.97 -4.91 1.83
N PHE A 9 -72.56 -5.53 2.86
CA PHE A 9 -74.01 -5.73 2.91
C PHE A 9 -74.55 -5.85 4.35
N PHE A 10 -75.77 -5.36 4.47
CA PHE A 10 -76.56 -5.00 5.64
C PHE A 10 -77.52 -6.15 6.05
N LEU A 11 -77.92 -6.14 7.33
CA LEU A 11 -79.23 -6.56 7.89
C LEU A 11 -79.74 -8.01 7.75
N SER A 12 -80.19 -8.61 8.87
CA SER A 12 -81.64 -8.78 9.18
C SER A 12 -81.90 -9.91 10.19
N ILE A 13 -82.87 -9.66 11.07
CA ILE A 13 -83.42 -10.54 12.11
C ILE A 13 -84.52 -11.43 11.48
N HIS A 14 -84.63 -12.72 11.85
CA HIS A 14 -85.87 -13.40 12.30
C HIS A 14 -85.72 -14.93 12.52
N ARG A 15 -85.84 -15.34 13.79
CA ARG A 15 -86.67 -16.40 14.40
C ARG A 15 -87.05 -17.72 13.65
N PHE A 16 -86.82 -18.80 14.42
CA PHE A 16 -87.68 -19.99 14.73
C PHE A 16 -87.48 -21.36 14.04
N THR A 17 -87.16 -22.34 14.93
CA THR A 17 -87.62 -23.75 15.07
C THR A 17 -86.99 -24.96 14.35
N ALA A 18 -86.57 -25.88 15.24
CA ALA A 18 -86.66 -27.36 15.23
C ALA A 18 -85.51 -28.21 14.65
N SER A 19 -85.06 -29.14 15.51
CA SER A 19 -83.86 -29.99 15.55
C SER A 19 -83.83 -31.15 14.53
N PRO A 20 -82.67 -31.84 14.35
CA PRO A 20 -82.41 -33.02 15.18
C PRO A 20 -80.95 -33.23 15.67
N LEU A 21 -80.87 -33.66 16.93
CA LEU A 21 -79.85 -34.39 17.69
C LEU A 21 -78.53 -34.79 17.00
N TYR A 22 -77.42 -34.16 17.43
CA TYR A 22 -76.07 -34.75 17.34
C TYR A 22 -75.60 -35.10 18.76
N ARG A 23 -75.28 -36.38 18.95
CA ARG A 23 -74.79 -36.98 20.20
C ARG A 23 -73.44 -36.33 20.55
N LYS A 24 -73.42 -35.41 21.53
CA LYS A 24 -72.17 -34.99 22.17
C LYS A 24 -71.73 -36.12 23.09
N GLU A 25 -70.66 -36.81 22.70
CA GLU A 25 -69.86 -37.56 23.66
C GLU A 25 -69.29 -36.55 24.66
N GLY A 26 -69.77 -36.60 25.91
CA GLY A 26 -69.23 -35.80 26.99
C GLY A 26 -67.89 -36.39 27.43
N PHE A 27 -66.93 -35.51 27.75
CA PHE A 27 -65.66 -35.91 28.35
C PHE A 27 -65.92 -36.75 29.60
N THR A 28 -65.26 -37.90 29.68
CA THR A 28 -65.33 -38.77 30.85
C THR A 28 -64.68 -38.09 32.06
N LEU A 29 -65.16 -38.41 33.25
CA LEU A 29 -64.57 -37.93 34.51
C LEU A 29 -63.08 -38.26 34.62
N ILE A 30 -62.63 -39.35 33.99
CA ILE A 30 -61.23 -39.75 33.99
C ILE A 30 -60.37 -38.87 33.06
N GLU A 31 -60.91 -38.40 31.94
CA GLU A 31 -60.22 -37.46 31.05
C GLU A 31 -60.04 -36.10 31.72
N ILE A 32 -61.06 -35.60 32.42
CA ILE A 32 -60.92 -34.34 33.20
C ILE A 32 -59.93 -34.52 34.35
N ALA A 33 -59.91 -35.67 35.03
CA ALA A 33 -58.95 -35.95 36.10
C ALA A 33 -57.51 -36.02 35.57
N MET A 34 -57.26 -36.68 34.43
CA MET A 34 -55.92 -36.72 33.81
C MET A 34 -55.49 -35.33 33.33
N VAL A 35 -56.40 -34.53 32.75
CA VAL A 35 -56.10 -33.16 32.34
C VAL A 35 -55.70 -32.30 33.53
N LEU A 36 -56.38 -32.40 34.67
CA LEU A 36 -56.03 -31.64 35.87
C LEU A 36 -54.68 -32.07 36.47
N ILE A 37 -54.34 -33.36 36.40
CA ILE A 37 -53.02 -33.86 36.83
C ILE A 37 -51.92 -33.34 35.89
N ILE A 38 -52.14 -33.38 34.58
CA ILE A 38 -51.19 -32.86 33.58
C ILE A 38 -51.01 -31.35 33.74
N VAL A 39 -52.09 -30.59 33.93
CA VAL A 39 -52.02 -29.15 34.16
C VAL A 39 -51.32 -28.83 35.48
N GLY A 40 -51.57 -29.60 36.56
CA GLY A 40 -50.83 -29.46 37.83
C GLY A 40 -49.34 -29.72 37.68
N LEU A 41 -48.95 -30.76 36.94
CA LEU A 41 -47.55 -31.06 36.64
C LEU A 41 -46.91 -29.97 35.75
N LEU A 42 -47.63 -29.45 34.75
CA LEU A 42 -47.12 -28.37 33.89
C LEU A 42 -46.95 -27.05 34.64
N LEU A 43 -47.86 -26.71 35.56
CA LEU A 43 -47.75 -25.51 36.39
C LEU A 43 -46.56 -25.61 37.37
N THR A 44 -46.31 -26.81 37.92
CA THR A 44 -45.16 -27.03 38.82
C THR A 44 -43.82 -27.04 38.07
N MET A 45 -43.75 -27.62 36.87
CA MET A 45 -42.54 -27.56 36.03
C MET A 45 -42.27 -26.15 35.49
N GLY A 46 -43.31 -25.35 35.23
CA GLY A 46 -43.19 -23.97 34.77
C GLY A 46 -42.49 -23.04 35.76
N ILE A 47 -42.78 -23.18 37.07
CA ILE A 47 -42.25 -22.31 38.14
C ILE A 47 -40.72 -22.38 38.25
N ALA A 48 -40.11 -23.55 38.04
CA ALA A 48 -38.66 -23.73 38.14
C ALA A 48 -37.87 -22.99 37.03
N LEU A 49 -38.46 -22.82 35.84
CA LEU A 49 -37.82 -22.15 34.71
C LEU A 49 -37.97 -20.62 34.76
N PHE A 50 -38.96 -20.08 35.48
CA PHE A 50 -39.15 -18.63 35.60
C PHE A 50 -37.95 -17.95 36.30
N GLY A 51 -37.35 -18.58 37.31
CA GLY A 51 -36.20 -18.02 38.03
C GLY A 51 -34.96 -17.86 37.14
N THR A 52 -34.59 -18.89 36.39
CA THR A 52 -33.40 -18.88 35.50
C THR A 52 -33.59 -17.96 34.30
N LEU A 53 -34.80 -17.91 33.72
CA LEU A 53 -35.13 -16.99 32.64
C LEU A 53 -35.10 -15.52 33.10
N THR A 54 -35.59 -15.23 34.32
CA THR A 54 -35.54 -13.88 34.90
C THR A 54 -34.10 -13.43 35.14
N LYS A 55 -33.24 -14.32 35.68
CA LYS A 55 -31.80 -14.03 35.84
C LYS A 55 -31.13 -13.73 34.51
N ARG A 56 -31.37 -14.55 33.49
CA ARG A 56 -30.81 -14.34 32.15
C ARG A 56 -31.28 -13.01 31.54
N ALA A 57 -32.56 -12.66 31.72
CA ALA A 57 -33.10 -11.38 31.28
C ALA A 57 -32.40 -10.19 31.98
N LYS A 58 -32.18 -10.28 33.30
CA LYS A 58 -31.45 -9.26 34.06
C LYS A 58 -30.00 -9.10 33.60
N HIS A 59 -29.26 -10.18 33.33
CA HIS A 59 -27.91 -10.07 32.77
C HIS A 59 -27.88 -9.41 31.40
N ILE A 60 -28.86 -9.72 30.54
CA ILE A 60 -28.96 -9.10 29.21
C ILE A 60 -29.25 -7.60 29.34
N GLU A 61 -30.22 -7.23 30.18
CA GLU A 61 -30.59 -5.83 30.38
C GLU A 61 -29.46 -5.03 31.07
N SER A 62 -28.77 -5.62 32.04
CA SER A 62 -27.64 -4.95 32.71
C SER A 62 -26.44 -4.78 31.77
N ARG A 63 -26.21 -5.73 30.84
CA ARG A 63 -25.19 -5.57 29.78
C ARG A 63 -25.51 -4.40 28.88
N GLU A 64 -26.77 -4.27 28.49
CA GLU A 64 -27.21 -3.15 27.68
C GLU A 64 -27.12 -1.83 28.45
N ALA A 65 -27.44 -1.81 29.75
CA ALA A 65 -27.29 -0.64 30.60
C ALA A 65 -25.83 -0.17 30.72
N VAL A 66 -24.89 -1.09 30.97
CA VAL A 66 -23.44 -0.77 31.02
C VAL A 66 -22.93 -0.31 29.66
N LYS A 67 -23.37 -0.95 28.57
CA LYS A 67 -23.02 -0.52 27.21
C LYS A 67 -23.53 0.89 26.90
N GLN A 68 -24.78 1.18 27.22
CA GLN A 68 -25.36 2.52 27.06
C GLN A 68 -24.61 3.56 27.89
N ALA A 69 -24.22 3.22 29.12
CA ALA A 69 -23.40 4.09 29.96
C ALA A 69 -22.02 4.37 29.33
N LYS A 70 -21.35 3.35 28.78
CA LYS A 70 -20.09 3.51 28.05
C LYS A 70 -20.25 4.45 26.85
N GLU A 71 -21.25 4.22 26.00
CA GLU A 71 -21.49 5.06 24.80
C GLU A 71 -21.88 6.50 25.16
N ALA A 72 -22.65 6.70 26.23
CA ALA A 72 -23.03 8.03 26.72
C ALA A 72 -21.80 8.82 27.19
N VAL A 73 -20.93 8.21 28.00
CA VAL A 73 -19.69 8.86 28.46
C VAL A 73 -18.73 9.10 27.29
N LEU A 74 -18.63 8.16 26.35
CA LEU A 74 -17.84 8.34 25.13
C LEU A 74 -18.36 9.52 24.30
N GLY A 75 -19.67 9.61 24.06
CA GLY A 75 -20.29 10.72 23.34
C GLY A 75 -20.07 12.07 24.03
N TYR A 76 -20.18 12.11 25.36
CA TYR A 76 -19.84 13.29 26.15
C TYR A 76 -18.38 13.69 25.97
N ALA A 77 -17.46 12.73 26.05
CA ALA A 77 -16.02 12.98 25.91
C ALA A 77 -15.66 13.45 24.50
N VAL A 78 -16.31 12.90 23.47
CA VAL A 78 -16.13 13.32 22.08
C VAL A 78 -16.59 14.76 21.88
N LYS A 79 -17.76 15.11 22.41
CA LYS A 79 -18.33 16.46 22.29
C LYS A 79 -17.52 17.52 23.05
N ASN A 80 -17.16 17.24 24.30
CA ASN A 80 -16.60 18.26 25.20
C ASN A 80 -15.07 18.21 25.29
N GLY A 81 -14.48 17.07 24.94
CA GLY A 81 -13.05 16.85 24.98
C GLY A 81 -12.46 16.40 26.29
N PHE A 82 -13.28 16.15 27.30
CA PHE A 82 -12.88 15.59 28.59
C PHE A 82 -13.96 14.64 29.07
N VAL A 83 -13.62 13.72 29.96
CA VAL A 83 -14.61 12.81 30.56
C VAL A 83 -15.24 13.46 31.80
N PRO A 84 -16.51 13.15 32.13
CA PRO A 84 -17.15 13.63 33.37
C PRO A 84 -16.34 13.21 34.60
N CYS A 85 -16.45 13.98 35.67
CA CYS A 85 -15.75 13.65 36.90
C CYS A 85 -16.31 12.37 37.56
N ASP A 86 -15.43 11.55 38.13
CA ASP A 86 -15.81 10.42 38.98
C ASP A 86 -16.11 10.88 40.43
N GLN A 87 -16.49 9.96 41.32
CA GLN A 87 -17.04 10.31 42.64
C GLN A 87 -16.01 11.01 43.55
N CYS A 88 -16.39 12.13 44.18
CA CYS A 88 -15.62 12.74 45.27
C CYS A 88 -15.82 11.97 46.58
N SER A 89 -15.00 10.95 46.85
CA SER A 89 -14.98 10.21 48.13
C SER A 89 -13.65 10.43 48.87
N ALA A 90 -13.69 10.49 50.21
CA ALA A 90 -12.50 10.69 51.05
C ALA A 90 -11.44 9.56 50.94
N SER A 91 -11.79 8.44 50.30
CA SER A 91 -10.89 7.32 50.00
C SER A 91 -10.44 7.25 48.52
N HIS A 92 -10.81 8.21 47.68
CA HIS A 92 -10.20 8.37 46.35
C HIS A 92 -8.78 8.95 46.48
N PRO A 93 -7.86 8.67 45.53
CA PRO A 93 -6.50 9.22 45.52
C PRO A 93 -6.47 10.77 45.56
N ASN A 94 -7.54 11.42 45.13
CA ASN A 94 -7.75 12.86 45.19
C ASN A 94 -8.75 13.25 46.31
N ALA A 95 -8.33 13.09 47.58
CA ALA A 95 -9.06 13.64 48.74
C ALA A 95 -9.24 15.19 48.74
N ALA A 96 -9.03 15.85 47.60
CA ALA A 96 -9.04 17.29 47.38
C ALA A 96 -9.80 17.69 46.10
N CYS A 97 -10.95 17.05 45.79
CA CYS A 97 -11.93 17.66 44.87
C CYS A 97 -12.53 18.93 45.53
N GLN A 98 -11.77 20.03 45.48
CA GLN A 98 -12.31 21.37 45.67
C GLN A 98 -12.37 22.08 44.31
N PRO A 99 -13.38 22.94 44.06
CA PRO A 99 -13.40 23.82 42.90
C PRO A 99 -12.04 24.53 42.76
N PRO A 100 -11.45 24.62 41.55
CA PRO A 100 -12.16 24.85 40.29
C PRO A 100 -12.09 23.72 39.26
N THR A 101 -11.54 22.54 39.57
CA THR A 101 -11.34 21.48 38.56
C THR A 101 -12.55 20.56 38.36
N CYS A 102 -13.38 20.41 39.40
CA CYS A 102 -14.63 19.65 39.35
C CYS A 102 -15.75 20.58 39.86
N ASP A 103 -16.67 21.00 39.00
CA ASP A 103 -17.85 21.74 39.45
C ASP A 103 -18.89 20.77 40.03
N ALA A 104 -19.77 21.26 40.92
CA ALA A 104 -20.85 20.44 41.48
C ALA A 104 -21.88 20.00 40.42
N ALA A 105 -21.82 20.53 39.18
CA ALA A 105 -22.76 20.26 38.10
C ALA A 105 -22.39 18.99 37.29
N THR A 106 -21.11 18.61 37.25
CA THR A 106 -20.60 17.42 36.56
C THR A 106 -20.47 16.19 37.48
N TYR A 107 -20.69 16.37 38.78
CA TYR A 107 -20.60 15.39 39.87
C TYR A 107 -21.44 14.12 39.70
N GLU A 108 -22.48 14.16 38.85
CA GLU A 108 -23.28 13.00 38.54
C GLU A 108 -22.77 12.31 37.26
N ALA A 109 -21.52 11.83 37.25
CA ALA A 109 -20.77 11.35 36.07
C ALA A 109 -21.61 10.70 34.94
N LEU A 110 -22.41 9.70 35.31
CA LEU A 110 -23.32 9.00 34.39
C LEU A 110 -24.56 9.84 34.05
N GLY A 111 -25.16 10.54 35.01
CA GLY A 111 -26.27 11.47 34.77
C GLY A 111 -25.90 12.64 33.85
N THR A 112 -24.73 13.24 34.04
CA THR A 112 -24.15 14.30 33.21
C THR A 112 -23.96 13.85 31.76
N ALA A 113 -23.53 12.60 31.56
CA ALA A 113 -23.42 11.99 30.24
C ALA A 113 -24.77 11.56 29.64
N GLY A 114 -25.87 11.60 30.41
CA GLY A 114 -27.19 11.13 30.00
C GLY A 114 -27.38 9.60 30.09
N ALA A 115 -26.53 8.91 30.84
CA ALA A 115 -26.57 7.47 31.04
C ALA A 115 -27.56 7.03 32.13
N ARG A 116 -28.06 5.79 32.00
CA ARG A 116 -28.77 5.09 33.07
C ARG A 116 -27.82 4.85 34.25
N LYS A 117 -28.27 5.16 35.46
CA LYS A 117 -27.45 5.08 36.70
C LYS A 117 -27.46 3.72 37.36
N GLN A 118 -28.48 2.91 37.08
CA GLN A 118 -28.72 1.63 37.75
C GLN A 118 -28.88 0.48 36.78
N ASP A 119 -28.42 -0.69 37.19
CA ASP A 119 -28.62 -1.93 36.46
C ASP A 119 -29.99 -2.58 36.74
N SER A 120 -30.21 -3.79 36.22
CA SER A 120 -31.48 -4.53 36.33
C SER A 120 -31.66 -5.23 37.69
N TRP A 121 -30.64 -5.17 38.55
CA TRP A 121 -30.69 -5.56 39.96
C TRP A 121 -30.82 -4.36 40.88
N THR A 122 -31.15 -3.17 40.33
CA THR A 122 -31.30 -1.91 41.08
C THR A 122 -30.03 -1.49 41.82
N ARG A 123 -28.85 -1.89 41.31
CA ARG A 123 -27.55 -1.47 41.81
C ARG A 123 -27.00 -0.34 40.96
N ASP A 124 -26.25 0.56 41.59
CA ASP A 124 -25.61 1.65 40.88
C ASP A 124 -24.48 1.12 39.99
N ILE A 125 -24.41 1.63 38.76
CA ILE A 125 -23.31 1.38 37.84
C ILE A 125 -22.11 2.20 38.30
N VAL A 126 -20.97 1.56 38.42
CA VAL A 126 -19.71 2.17 38.86
C VAL A 126 -18.97 2.76 37.66
N TYR A 127 -18.36 3.92 37.87
CA TYR A 127 -17.61 4.66 36.88
C TYR A 127 -16.30 5.15 37.49
N TYR A 128 -15.19 4.98 36.77
CA TYR A 128 -13.90 5.58 37.10
C TYR A 128 -13.30 6.25 35.85
N ALA A 129 -12.71 7.42 36.04
CA ALA A 129 -12.03 8.21 35.02
C ALA A 129 -10.52 8.22 35.26
N SER A 130 -9.73 8.46 34.22
CA SER A 130 -8.30 8.76 34.39
C SER A 130 -8.08 10.26 34.62
N ASP A 131 -7.31 10.60 35.65
CA ASP A 131 -7.00 11.96 36.10
C ASP A 131 -6.51 12.91 34.98
N GLU A 132 -5.86 12.38 33.94
CA GLU A 132 -5.27 13.19 32.88
C GLU A 132 -6.31 13.85 31.96
N ILE A 133 -7.52 13.31 31.89
CA ILE A 133 -8.59 13.78 30.99
C ILE A 133 -9.94 14.03 31.69
N GLU A 134 -9.98 13.94 33.02
CA GLU A 134 -11.17 14.16 33.82
C GLU A 134 -11.43 15.66 34.08
N GLY A 135 -12.67 16.10 33.85
CA GLY A 135 -13.13 17.45 34.19
C GLY A 135 -12.88 18.53 33.12
N SER A 136 -13.61 19.65 33.26
CA SER A 136 -13.81 20.65 32.18
C SER A 136 -12.59 21.48 31.79
N GLY A 137 -11.52 21.44 32.59
CA GLY A 137 -10.24 22.08 32.28
C GLY A 137 -9.28 21.22 31.45
N LYS A 138 -9.67 20.00 31.06
CA LYS A 138 -8.84 19.05 30.31
C LYS A 138 -9.28 18.95 28.86
N ASN A 139 -8.38 18.47 28.01
CA ASN A 139 -8.67 18.23 26.59
C ASN A 139 -7.92 16.99 26.11
N ALA A 140 -8.65 15.96 25.69
CA ALA A 140 -8.14 14.70 25.18
C ALA A 140 -7.21 14.88 23.98
N CYS A 141 -7.33 15.97 23.21
CA CYS A 141 -6.40 16.27 22.11
C CYS A 141 -5.04 16.78 22.59
N GLY A 142 -4.93 17.29 23.83
CA GLY A 142 -3.70 17.80 24.43
C GLY A 142 -2.99 16.78 25.35
N VAL A 143 -3.51 15.56 25.46
CA VAL A 143 -2.99 14.51 26.34
C VAL A 143 -2.56 13.32 25.49
N ASN A 144 -1.31 12.87 25.67
CA ASN A 144 -0.73 11.78 24.87
C ASN A 144 -0.87 10.39 25.49
N THR A 145 -0.98 10.31 26.81
CA THR A 145 -1.04 9.05 27.56
C THR A 145 -1.85 9.23 28.82
N THR A 146 -2.56 8.17 29.26
CA THR A 146 -3.13 8.06 30.61
C THR A 146 -2.40 6.98 31.42
N THR A 147 -2.43 7.11 32.74
CA THR A 147 -1.84 6.12 33.67
C THR A 147 -2.74 4.91 33.95
N MET A 148 -4.00 4.96 33.53
CA MET A 148 -4.98 3.90 33.82
C MET A 148 -4.82 2.68 32.90
N GLN A 149 -4.95 1.49 33.49
CA GLN A 149 -4.76 0.20 32.83
C GLN A 149 -5.91 -0.77 33.14
N VAL A 150 -6.16 -1.67 32.19
CA VAL A 150 -7.10 -2.79 32.32
C VAL A 150 -6.39 -4.09 31.98
N TYR A 151 -6.58 -5.12 32.79
CA TYR A 151 -6.10 -6.48 32.57
C TYR A 151 -7.25 -7.37 32.11
N GLU A 152 -7.21 -7.79 30.86
CA GLU A 152 -8.12 -8.82 30.35
C GLU A 152 -7.57 -10.19 30.72
N CYS A 153 -8.17 -10.80 31.74
CA CYS A 153 -7.76 -12.08 32.28
C CYS A 153 -8.00 -13.20 31.26
N THR A 154 -6.97 -13.98 30.98
CA THR A 154 -7.05 -15.14 30.06
C THR A 154 -7.27 -16.45 30.81
N ASN A 155 -7.27 -16.41 32.15
CA ASN A 155 -7.56 -17.55 33.01
C ASN A 155 -8.40 -17.17 34.23
N ALA A 156 -9.01 -18.19 34.86
CA ALA A 156 -9.96 -18.05 35.96
C ALA A 156 -9.38 -17.39 37.23
N THR A 157 -8.06 -17.45 37.45
CA THR A 157 -7.37 -16.81 38.58
C THR A 157 -6.78 -15.44 38.25
N CYS A 158 -6.84 -15.01 36.99
CA CYS A 158 -6.21 -13.80 36.46
C CYS A 158 -4.70 -13.68 36.78
N THR A 159 -3.97 -14.80 36.69
CA THR A 159 -2.51 -14.82 36.75
C THR A 159 -1.86 -14.59 35.38
N THR A 160 -2.60 -14.84 34.29
CA THR A 160 -2.22 -14.50 32.92
C THR A 160 -3.24 -13.53 32.33
N TYR A 161 -2.78 -12.45 31.71
CA TYR A 161 -3.65 -11.38 31.22
C TYR A 161 -3.06 -10.62 30.03
N LEU A 162 -3.93 -10.01 29.23
CA LEU A 162 -3.57 -9.01 28.22
C LEU A 162 -3.69 -7.61 28.84
N THR A 163 -2.60 -6.87 28.86
CA THR A 163 -2.58 -5.49 29.37
C THR A 163 -3.11 -4.53 28.31
N LYS A 164 -4.15 -3.78 28.67
CA LYS A 164 -4.66 -2.63 27.92
C LYS A 164 -4.24 -1.37 28.66
N SER A 165 -3.39 -0.57 28.02
CA SER A 165 -2.90 0.71 28.54
C SER A 165 -3.67 1.87 27.93
N ASN A 166 -3.40 3.09 28.40
CA ASN A 166 -3.97 4.31 27.85
C ASN A 166 -5.51 4.35 27.95
N ILE A 167 -6.05 3.81 29.05
CA ILE A 167 -7.50 3.76 29.28
C ILE A 167 -7.98 5.13 29.76
N ALA A 168 -9.06 5.63 29.16
CA ALA A 168 -9.65 6.93 29.48
C ALA A 168 -10.67 6.83 30.62
N PHE A 169 -11.52 5.82 30.57
CA PHE A 169 -12.49 5.54 31.62
C PHE A 169 -12.95 4.09 31.57
N ILE A 170 -13.53 3.62 32.68
CA ILE A 170 -14.14 2.30 32.84
C ILE A 170 -15.52 2.45 33.48
N VAL A 171 -16.47 1.62 33.03
CA VAL A 171 -17.83 1.53 33.54
C VAL A 171 -18.14 0.07 33.83
N TYR A 172 -18.69 -0.25 34.99
CA TYR A 172 -19.10 -1.62 35.28
C TYR A 172 -20.31 -1.74 36.24
N SER A 173 -21.06 -2.83 36.10
CA SER A 173 -22.11 -3.25 37.04
C SER A 173 -21.56 -4.35 37.94
N LYS A 174 -21.91 -4.29 39.24
CA LYS A 174 -21.55 -5.27 40.28
C LYS A 174 -22.44 -6.53 40.29
N GLY A 175 -23.26 -6.72 39.26
CA GLY A 175 -24.06 -7.93 39.10
C GLY A 175 -25.09 -8.21 40.21
N GLU A 176 -25.38 -9.51 40.38
CA GLU A 176 -26.32 -10.05 41.35
C GLU A 176 -25.76 -10.00 42.78
N ASP A 177 -24.46 -10.26 42.94
CA ASP A 177 -23.82 -10.38 44.25
C ASP A 177 -23.47 -9.03 44.91
N ALA A 178 -23.52 -7.95 44.12
CA ALA A 178 -23.20 -6.58 44.50
C ALA A 178 -21.73 -6.33 44.92
N ASN A 179 -20.81 -7.24 44.59
CA ASN A 179 -19.40 -7.18 44.96
C ASN A 179 -18.51 -6.95 43.72
N GLY A 180 -18.02 -5.72 43.54
CA GLY A 180 -17.03 -5.42 42.49
C GLY A 180 -15.59 -5.87 42.81
N THR A 181 -15.39 -6.80 43.75
CA THR A 181 -14.06 -7.22 44.23
C THR A 181 -13.25 -7.93 43.13
N GLY A 182 -13.93 -8.60 42.19
CA GLY A 182 -13.30 -9.24 41.04
C GLY A 182 -12.71 -8.27 40.02
N THR A 183 -13.26 -7.06 39.92
CA THR A 183 -12.83 -5.98 39.01
C THR A 183 -11.85 -5.00 39.66
N GLY A 184 -11.99 -4.75 40.97
CA GLY A 184 -11.15 -3.84 41.76
C GLY A 184 -11.71 -2.43 41.88
N THR A 185 -11.16 -1.64 42.81
CA THR A 185 -11.57 -0.24 43.09
C THR A 185 -10.56 0.80 42.62
N ALA A 186 -9.49 0.36 41.95
CA ALA A 186 -8.45 1.22 41.40
C ALA A 186 -7.71 0.50 40.26
N SER A 187 -7.07 1.28 39.38
CA SER A 187 -6.18 0.76 38.33
C SER A 187 -5.01 -0.04 38.93
N PRO A 188 -4.62 -1.19 38.34
CA PRO A 188 -5.18 -1.81 37.14
C PRO A 188 -6.47 -2.59 37.43
N PHE A 189 -7.51 -2.32 36.65
CA PHE A 189 -8.80 -3.03 36.74
C PHE A 189 -8.74 -4.39 36.05
N ARG A 190 -9.56 -5.35 36.47
CA ARG A 190 -9.57 -6.72 35.93
C ARG A 190 -10.87 -7.04 35.22
N VAL A 191 -10.78 -7.58 34.01
CA VAL A 191 -11.93 -8.05 33.21
C VAL A 191 -11.82 -9.55 33.03
N ARG A 192 -12.86 -10.29 33.40
CA ARG A 192 -12.93 -11.76 33.31
C ARG A 192 -14.12 -12.20 32.46
N GLU A 193 -14.09 -13.45 31.99
CA GLU A 193 -15.23 -14.05 31.32
C GLU A 193 -16.37 -14.32 32.32
N GLN A 194 -17.60 -14.07 31.86
CA GLN A 194 -18.82 -14.24 32.67
C GLN A 194 -18.99 -15.71 33.08
N ALA A 195 -19.38 -15.95 34.34
CA ALA A 195 -19.54 -17.27 34.95
C ALA A 195 -18.24 -18.08 35.10
N SER A 196 -17.07 -17.45 34.96
CA SER A 196 -15.82 -18.04 35.44
C SER A 196 -15.77 -17.99 36.96
N SER A 197 -15.38 -19.10 37.59
CA SER A 197 -15.17 -19.12 39.05
C SER A 197 -13.81 -18.54 39.40
N TYR A 198 -13.72 -17.74 40.45
CA TYR A 198 -12.44 -17.23 40.96
C TYR A 198 -12.32 -17.44 42.46
N THR A 199 -11.09 -17.50 42.96
CA THR A 199 -10.81 -17.76 44.38
C THR A 199 -10.07 -16.57 44.98
N ASP A 200 -10.68 -15.95 45.99
CA ASP A 200 -10.04 -14.96 46.87
C ASP A 200 -10.27 -15.41 48.33
N GLY A 201 -9.66 -16.54 48.70
CA GLY A 201 -9.93 -17.25 49.95
C GLY A 201 -11.27 -18.01 49.98
N ALA A 202 -12.24 -17.65 49.15
CA ALA A 202 -13.49 -18.36 48.86
C ALA A 202 -13.81 -18.32 47.34
N THR A 203 -14.57 -19.30 46.83
CA THR A 203 -14.92 -19.40 45.40
C THR A 203 -16.19 -18.62 45.10
N TYR A 204 -16.11 -17.66 44.16
CA TYR A 204 -17.22 -16.83 43.70
C TYR A 204 -17.43 -17.01 42.18
N GLU A 205 -18.67 -16.83 41.70
CA GLU A 205 -18.98 -16.76 40.27
C GLU A 205 -18.85 -15.32 39.79
N TYR A 206 -18.12 -15.08 38.69
CA TYR A 206 -17.95 -13.73 38.15
C TYR A 206 -19.20 -13.29 37.38
N ASP A 207 -19.91 -12.30 37.91
CA ASP A 207 -21.15 -11.74 37.36
C ASP A 207 -21.04 -10.24 37.00
N ASP A 208 -19.90 -9.61 37.32
CA ASP A 208 -19.52 -8.26 36.93
C ASP A 208 -19.59 -8.07 35.40
N ILE A 209 -20.17 -6.95 34.97
CA ILE A 209 -20.22 -6.58 33.56
C ILE A 209 -19.41 -5.31 33.36
N VAL A 210 -18.27 -5.43 32.70
CA VAL A 210 -17.30 -4.35 32.52
C VAL A 210 -17.25 -3.87 31.08
N GLN A 211 -17.13 -2.55 30.89
CA GLN A 211 -16.83 -1.88 29.63
C GLN A 211 -15.79 -0.78 29.89
N TYR A 212 -14.91 -0.52 28.93
CA TYR A 212 -13.90 0.53 29.04
C TYR A 212 -13.66 1.18 27.67
N VAL A 213 -13.05 2.35 27.67
CA VAL A 213 -12.71 3.12 26.47
C VAL A 213 -11.27 3.61 26.59
N SER A 214 -10.51 3.58 25.49
CA SER A 214 -9.15 4.12 25.44
C SER A 214 -9.12 5.61 25.11
N LEU A 215 -8.04 6.29 25.51
CA LEU A 215 -7.80 7.67 25.10
C LEU A 215 -7.72 7.80 23.57
N ASP A 216 -7.12 6.81 22.90
CA ASP A 216 -6.97 6.80 21.44
C ASP A 216 -8.33 6.72 20.72
N GLU A 217 -9.28 5.97 21.28
CA GLU A 217 -10.65 5.87 20.77
C GLU A 217 -11.38 7.23 20.86
N ILE A 218 -11.28 7.93 22.00
CA ILE A 218 -11.84 9.29 22.15
C ILE A 218 -11.16 10.25 21.17
N ARG A 219 -9.82 10.23 21.09
CA ARG A 219 -9.06 11.11 20.20
C ARG A 219 -9.41 10.91 18.73
N SER A 220 -9.56 9.65 18.31
CA SER A 220 -9.97 9.28 16.96
C SER A 220 -11.36 9.83 16.61
N LEU A 221 -12.35 9.58 17.49
CA LEU A 221 -13.73 10.03 17.27
C LEU A 221 -13.91 11.55 17.33
N ARG A 222 -12.99 12.27 17.98
CA ARG A 222 -12.94 13.74 18.02
C ARG A 222 -12.25 14.39 16.82
N GLY A 223 -11.53 13.61 16.01
CA GLY A 223 -10.61 14.17 15.03
C GLY A 223 -9.45 14.94 15.69
N CYS A 224 -9.03 14.54 16.90
CA CYS A 224 -7.81 15.10 17.49
C CYS A 224 -6.62 14.79 16.56
N PRO A 225 -5.66 15.71 16.41
CA PRO A 225 -4.39 15.35 15.77
C PRO A 225 -3.78 14.20 16.58
N GLN A 226 -3.62 13.03 15.94
CA GLN A 226 -2.91 11.88 16.52
C GLN A 226 -1.49 12.34 16.92
N PRO A 227 -0.82 11.77 17.93
CA PRO A 227 0.57 12.13 18.19
C PRO A 227 1.38 11.83 16.93
N LEU A 228 2.32 12.72 16.58
CA LEU A 228 3.18 12.50 15.41
C LEU A 228 3.90 11.15 15.58
N ALA A 229 3.82 10.29 14.57
CA ALA A 229 4.44 8.97 14.56
C ALA A 229 4.90 8.62 13.15
N VAL A 230 6.01 7.89 13.03
CA VAL A 230 6.51 7.41 11.75
C VAL A 230 5.89 6.04 11.44
N THR A 231 5.33 5.86 10.25
CA THR A 231 4.71 4.60 9.81
C THR A 231 5.60 3.80 8.87
N SER A 232 6.70 4.39 8.38
CA SER A 232 7.65 3.69 7.52
C SER A 232 8.28 2.47 8.22
N PRO A 233 8.46 1.35 7.50
CA PRO A 233 9.09 0.17 8.06
C PRO A 233 10.58 0.41 8.36
N ALA A 234 11.12 -0.35 9.32
CA ALA A 234 12.56 -0.31 9.64
C ALA A 234 13.43 -0.92 8.54
N THR A 235 12.89 -1.84 7.73
CA THR A 235 13.55 -2.36 6.52
C THR A 235 12.89 -1.75 5.30
N LEU A 236 13.63 -0.89 4.60
CA LEU A 236 13.17 -0.24 3.37
C LEU A 236 13.34 -1.17 2.17
N ALA A 237 12.74 -0.78 1.03
CA ALA A 237 12.89 -1.49 -0.23
C ALA A 237 14.38 -1.68 -0.54
N GLU A 238 14.74 -2.85 -1.06
CA GLU A 238 16.12 -3.14 -1.46
C GLU A 238 16.53 -2.28 -2.66
N GLY A 239 17.82 -1.94 -2.73
CA GLY A 239 18.40 -1.20 -3.85
C GLY A 239 19.52 -1.99 -4.53
N GLU A 240 19.87 -1.61 -5.76
CA GLU A 240 20.99 -2.16 -6.52
C GLU A 240 22.11 -1.11 -6.63
N GLU A 241 23.37 -1.53 -6.53
CA GLU A 241 24.53 -0.65 -6.71
C GLU A 241 24.51 0.04 -8.07
N ASP A 242 24.97 1.30 -8.11
CA ASP A 242 25.04 2.12 -9.33
C ASP A 242 23.68 2.29 -10.03
N SER A 243 22.59 2.04 -9.31
CA SER A 243 21.21 2.19 -9.79
C SER A 243 20.50 3.27 -8.98
N TYR A 244 19.57 3.95 -9.65
CA TYR A 244 18.76 4.98 -9.00
C TYR A 244 17.80 4.34 -8.01
N TYR A 245 17.77 4.87 -6.80
CA TYR A 245 16.90 4.46 -5.71
C TYR A 245 16.00 5.63 -5.30
N SER A 246 14.75 5.34 -4.99
CA SER A 246 13.79 6.32 -4.50
C SER A 246 12.77 5.67 -3.58
N GLN A 247 12.60 6.21 -2.37
CA GLN A 247 11.67 5.71 -1.37
C GLN A 247 11.19 6.85 -0.47
N SER A 248 9.88 7.01 -0.30
CA SER A 248 9.30 7.99 0.61
C SER A 248 9.18 7.43 2.03
N LEU A 249 9.50 8.28 3.01
CA LEU A 249 9.16 8.07 4.40
C LEU A 249 7.79 8.68 4.70
N GLU A 250 7.04 8.02 5.57
CA GLU A 250 5.66 8.33 5.90
C GLU A 250 5.51 8.53 7.41
N ALA A 251 4.67 9.50 7.77
CA ALA A 251 4.31 9.79 9.14
C ALA A 251 2.79 10.02 9.22
N ILE A 252 2.24 9.78 10.40
CA ILE A 252 0.83 10.02 10.75
C ILE A 252 0.75 10.88 12.02
N GLY A 253 -0.41 11.47 12.26
CA GLY A 253 -0.61 12.37 13.39
C GLY A 253 0.01 13.74 13.21
N GLY A 254 0.28 14.48 14.28
CA GLY A 254 0.67 15.88 14.26
C GLY A 254 -0.27 16.78 13.45
N LYS A 255 0.20 18.00 13.17
CA LYS A 255 -0.42 18.93 12.21
C LYS A 255 0.41 19.00 10.91
N PRO A 256 -0.06 18.45 9.77
CA PRO A 256 0.66 18.58 8.50
C PRO A 256 0.82 20.07 8.07
N PRO A 257 1.82 20.44 7.25
CA PRO A 257 2.78 19.54 6.59
C PRO A 257 3.84 18.97 7.53
N TYR A 258 4.32 17.76 7.22
CA TYR A 258 5.46 17.14 7.90
C TYR A 258 6.77 17.61 7.30
N THR A 259 7.76 17.88 8.17
CA THR A 259 9.11 18.27 7.77
C THR A 259 10.10 17.27 8.33
N TRP A 260 10.80 16.59 7.42
CA TRP A 260 11.86 15.63 7.74
C TRP A 260 13.22 16.31 7.84
N ALA A 261 14.04 15.89 8.80
CA ALA A 261 15.43 16.30 8.87
C ALA A 261 16.21 15.72 7.68
N THR A 262 17.02 16.56 7.04
CA THR A 262 17.82 16.13 5.88
C THR A 262 18.90 15.14 6.30
N TRP A 263 19.09 14.10 5.49
CA TRP A 263 20.16 13.11 5.63
C TRP A 263 20.83 12.92 4.27
N SER A 264 22.13 12.62 4.25
CA SER A 264 22.84 12.29 3.01
C SER A 264 23.94 11.28 3.29
N GLY A 265 24.09 10.30 2.40
CA GLY A 265 25.12 9.29 2.51
C GLY A 265 25.00 8.29 1.36
N TYR A 266 26.12 7.70 0.96
CA TYR A 266 26.14 6.62 -0.03
C TYR A 266 25.46 6.96 -1.37
N GLY A 267 25.62 8.21 -1.84
CA GLY A 267 24.97 8.71 -3.06
C GLY A 267 23.46 8.97 -2.95
N LEU A 268 22.89 8.78 -1.76
CA LEU A 268 21.50 9.08 -1.44
C LEU A 268 21.38 10.37 -0.63
N SER A 269 20.24 11.03 -0.77
CA SER A 269 19.82 12.20 0.01
C SER A 269 18.35 12.08 0.41
N LEU A 270 18.02 12.54 1.61
CA LEU A 270 16.67 12.66 2.14
C LEU A 270 16.26 14.13 2.09
N SER A 271 15.20 14.41 1.34
CA SER A 271 14.57 15.73 1.25
C SER A 271 13.70 16.04 2.48
N SER A 272 13.38 17.32 2.68
CA SER A 272 12.48 17.76 3.77
C SER A 272 11.06 17.23 3.64
N SER A 273 10.64 16.77 2.46
CA SER A 273 9.36 16.10 2.25
C SER A 273 9.37 14.61 2.58
N GLY A 274 10.50 14.07 3.05
CA GLY A 274 10.62 12.65 3.44
C GLY A 274 11.05 11.72 2.32
N LEU A 275 11.41 12.23 1.14
CA LEU A 275 11.83 11.39 0.02
C LEU A 275 13.34 11.11 0.08
N ILE A 276 13.71 9.83 0.26
CA ILE A 276 15.06 9.31 0.08
C ILE A 276 15.26 9.07 -1.41
N SER A 277 16.37 9.56 -1.96
CA SER A 277 16.65 9.42 -3.38
C SER A 277 18.10 9.62 -3.76
N GLY A 278 18.50 9.05 -4.89
CA GLY A 278 19.82 9.23 -5.48
C GLY A 278 20.30 7.95 -6.14
N THR A 279 21.55 7.93 -6.57
CA THR A 279 22.18 6.72 -7.10
C THR A 279 22.94 6.05 -5.98
N ILE A 280 22.64 4.78 -5.69
CA ILE A 280 23.31 4.06 -4.60
C ILE A 280 24.80 3.89 -4.91
N ASN A 281 25.62 4.41 -4.00
CA ASN A 281 27.07 4.27 -4.01
C ASN A 281 27.55 3.84 -2.62
N TYR A 282 27.61 2.54 -2.36
CA TYR A 282 27.91 1.99 -1.03
C TYR A 282 29.37 2.24 -0.57
N LYS A 283 30.32 2.42 -1.50
CA LYS A 283 31.75 2.60 -1.17
C LYS A 283 32.25 4.04 -1.28
N GLY A 284 31.43 4.96 -1.77
CA GLY A 284 31.76 6.39 -1.84
C GLY A 284 32.81 6.75 -2.88
N ASP A 285 33.15 5.85 -3.80
CA ASP A 285 34.10 6.10 -4.90
C ASP A 285 33.35 6.21 -6.24
N THR A 286 33.96 6.85 -7.24
CA THR A 286 33.35 7.08 -8.55
C THR A 286 33.09 5.75 -9.28
N SER A 287 31.82 5.33 -9.33
CA SER A 287 31.17 4.36 -10.25
C SER A 287 32.07 3.30 -10.90
N THR A 288 32.08 2.09 -10.34
CA THR A 288 32.85 0.93 -10.88
C THR A 288 32.20 -0.45 -10.63
N GLY A 289 31.02 -0.56 -9.99
CA GLY A 289 30.53 -1.88 -9.53
C GLY A 289 31.40 -2.47 -8.41
N ASP A 290 31.69 -1.66 -7.39
CA ASP A 290 32.71 -1.92 -6.36
C ASP A 290 32.18 -2.59 -5.08
N LEU A 291 30.93 -3.06 -5.07
CA LEU A 291 30.43 -3.92 -4.00
C LEU A 291 31.14 -5.28 -4.03
N THR A 292 32.28 -5.37 -3.34
CA THR A 292 33.09 -6.59 -3.22
C THR A 292 32.46 -7.70 -2.38
N GLN A 293 31.25 -7.50 -1.86
CA GLN A 293 30.57 -8.40 -0.93
C GLN A 293 29.76 -9.45 -1.68
N ALA A 294 29.60 -10.63 -1.07
CA ALA A 294 28.93 -11.77 -1.68
C ALA A 294 27.50 -11.46 -2.07
N CYS A 295 27.03 -12.04 -3.17
CA CYS A 295 25.59 -12.14 -3.48
C CYS A 295 24.81 -12.85 -2.33
N SER A 296 25.49 -13.57 -1.44
CA SER A 296 24.93 -14.24 -0.25
C SER A 296 25.08 -13.45 1.08
N SER A 297 25.77 -12.31 1.10
CA SER A 297 25.94 -11.47 2.29
C SER A 297 25.81 -9.99 1.92
N LEU A 298 24.57 -9.54 1.77
CA LEU A 298 24.27 -8.19 1.30
C LEU A 298 24.50 -7.15 2.41
N PRO A 299 25.23 -6.05 2.13
CA PRO A 299 25.34 -4.96 3.07
C PRO A 299 24.03 -4.17 3.18
N SER A 300 23.95 -3.35 4.22
CA SER A 300 22.86 -2.39 4.38
C SER A 300 23.35 -0.98 4.64
N ILE A 301 22.66 0.00 4.05
CA ILE A 301 22.83 1.42 4.34
C ILE A 301 21.89 1.76 5.49
N SER A 302 22.42 2.32 6.58
CA SER A 302 21.61 2.82 7.69
C SER A 302 21.18 4.26 7.43
N VAL A 303 19.87 4.49 7.45
CA VAL A 303 19.24 5.81 7.35
C VAL A 303 18.78 6.21 8.74
N SER A 304 19.12 7.42 9.18
CA SER A 304 18.69 7.96 10.47
C SER A 304 18.29 9.41 10.32
N THR A 305 17.07 9.74 10.72
CA THR A 305 16.46 11.06 10.57
C THR A 305 15.42 11.29 11.68
N SER A 306 14.73 12.42 11.65
CA SER A 306 13.57 12.72 12.47
C SER A 306 12.52 13.49 11.67
N VAL A 307 11.25 13.39 12.10
CA VAL A 307 10.13 14.13 11.53
C VAL A 307 9.55 15.10 12.55
N THR A 308 9.16 16.27 12.08
CA THR A 308 8.43 17.30 12.84
C THR A 308 7.14 17.66 12.09
N ASP A 309 6.15 18.18 12.81
CA ASP A 309 4.93 18.71 12.22
C ASP A 309 4.96 20.24 12.15
N SER A 310 3.99 20.85 11.48
CA SER A 310 3.89 22.30 11.35
C SER A 310 3.48 23.02 12.64
N ALA A 311 3.06 22.29 13.68
CA ALA A 311 2.72 22.84 14.98
C ALA A 311 3.94 22.96 15.90
N GLY A 312 5.11 22.45 15.48
CA GLY A 312 6.34 22.49 16.27
C GLY A 312 6.40 21.41 17.35
N SER A 313 5.71 20.28 17.16
CA SER A 313 5.78 19.12 18.04
C SER A 313 7.22 18.59 18.19
N THR A 314 7.52 17.93 19.31
CA THR A 314 8.81 17.25 19.53
C THR A 314 9.13 16.30 18.37
N ALA A 315 10.35 16.42 17.83
CA ALA A 315 10.77 15.61 16.69
C ALA A 315 10.75 14.11 17.02
N VAL A 316 10.18 13.31 16.13
CA VAL A 316 10.09 11.86 16.25
C VAL A 316 11.21 11.23 15.43
N ALA A 317 12.09 10.47 16.08
CA ALA A 317 13.22 9.82 15.40
C ALA A 317 12.76 8.64 14.54
N TYR A 318 13.46 8.42 13.43
CA TYR A 318 13.34 7.25 12.58
C TYR A 318 14.72 6.67 12.28
N SER A 319 14.82 5.34 12.34
CA SER A 319 15.95 4.58 11.83
C SER A 319 15.44 3.46 10.93
N GLY A 320 16.06 3.34 9.75
CA GLY A 320 15.76 2.29 8.80
C GLY A 320 17.00 1.82 8.06
N SER A 321 16.90 0.70 7.36
CA SER A 321 18.00 0.13 6.57
C SER A 321 17.57 -0.20 5.15
N ILE A 322 18.48 0.06 4.20
CA ILE A 322 18.34 -0.30 2.79
C ILE A 322 19.34 -1.41 2.50
N THR A 323 18.87 -2.62 2.21
CA THR A 323 19.74 -3.71 1.74
C THR A 323 20.20 -3.39 0.31
N VAL A 324 21.51 -3.46 0.06
CA VAL A 324 22.09 -3.15 -1.25
C VAL A 324 22.58 -4.42 -1.93
N LYS A 325 22.06 -4.68 -3.13
CA LYS A 325 22.47 -5.76 -4.02
C LYS A 325 23.57 -5.29 -4.98
N PRO A 326 24.58 -6.12 -5.26
CA PRO A 326 25.54 -5.83 -6.34
C PRO A 326 24.84 -5.88 -7.70
N LYS A 327 25.38 -5.14 -8.67
CA LYS A 327 24.81 -5.11 -10.03
C LYS A 327 24.93 -6.48 -10.71
N GLN A 328 23.83 -7.03 -11.19
CA GLN A 328 23.82 -8.44 -11.63
C GLN A 328 24.64 -8.66 -12.92
N LEU A 329 25.59 -9.61 -12.86
CA LEU A 329 26.37 -10.08 -14.02
C LEU A 329 25.43 -10.63 -15.12
N LYS A 330 25.69 -10.26 -16.38
CA LYS A 330 24.91 -10.71 -17.54
C LYS A 330 25.83 -11.18 -18.66
N ILE A 331 25.55 -12.36 -19.25
CA ILE A 331 26.20 -12.82 -20.49
C ILE A 331 25.46 -12.22 -21.68
N VAL A 332 26.15 -11.39 -22.47
CA VAL A 332 25.57 -10.61 -23.58
C VAL A 332 25.60 -11.36 -24.91
N THR A 333 26.41 -12.40 -25.05
CA THR A 333 26.44 -13.23 -26.26
C THR A 333 25.12 -13.98 -26.41
N GLU A 334 24.35 -13.71 -27.45
CA GLU A 334 23.05 -14.36 -27.71
C GLU A 334 23.15 -15.62 -28.57
N THR A 335 24.08 -15.65 -29.54
CA THR A 335 24.25 -16.75 -30.50
C THR A 335 25.72 -17.02 -30.82
N LEU A 336 26.05 -18.26 -31.20
CA LEU A 336 27.36 -18.63 -31.73
C LEU A 336 27.28 -18.79 -33.27
N PRO A 337 28.32 -18.36 -34.02
CA PRO A 337 28.40 -18.65 -35.45
C PRO A 337 28.45 -20.16 -35.74
N ALA A 338 28.01 -20.57 -36.93
CA ALA A 338 28.17 -21.95 -37.38
C ALA A 338 29.65 -22.25 -37.71
N ALA A 339 30.11 -23.44 -37.34
CA ALA A 339 31.41 -23.99 -37.70
C ALA A 339 31.27 -24.96 -38.88
N TYR A 340 32.39 -25.26 -39.54
CA TYR A 340 32.46 -26.22 -40.64
C TYR A 340 33.64 -27.16 -40.43
N GLU A 341 33.48 -28.46 -40.68
CA GLU A 341 34.59 -29.41 -40.60
C GLU A 341 35.73 -29.02 -41.53
N GLY A 342 36.97 -29.19 -41.08
CA GLY A 342 38.18 -28.80 -41.82
C GLY A 342 38.45 -27.29 -41.85
N SER A 343 37.51 -26.45 -41.40
CA SER A 343 37.66 -24.99 -41.34
C SER A 343 37.97 -24.49 -39.94
N TYR A 344 38.88 -23.53 -39.82
CA TYR A 344 39.17 -22.93 -38.52
C TYR A 344 37.98 -22.10 -38.01
N TYR A 345 37.65 -22.29 -36.74
CA TYR A 345 36.57 -21.65 -36.02
C TYR A 345 37.14 -20.91 -34.80
N SER A 346 36.60 -19.73 -34.51
CA SER A 346 36.90 -18.97 -33.30
C SER A 346 35.67 -18.16 -32.88
N ALA A 347 35.25 -18.32 -31.63
CA ALA A 347 34.20 -17.51 -31.03
C ALA A 347 34.51 -17.26 -29.55
N THR A 348 34.39 -16.00 -29.14
CA THR A 348 34.53 -15.57 -27.74
C THR A 348 33.18 -15.14 -27.19
N ILE A 349 32.89 -15.53 -25.96
CA ILE A 349 31.70 -15.16 -25.20
C ILE A 349 32.06 -13.99 -24.29
N SER A 350 31.14 -13.02 -24.20
CA SER A 350 31.32 -11.79 -23.45
C SER A 350 30.23 -11.62 -22.39
N GLY A 351 30.61 -10.99 -21.27
CA GLY A 351 29.72 -10.61 -20.18
C GLY A 351 29.81 -9.12 -19.89
N THR A 352 28.82 -8.59 -19.17
CA THR A 352 28.75 -7.20 -18.71
C THR A 352 28.18 -7.14 -17.29
N ALA A 353 28.39 -6.01 -16.61
CA ALA A 353 28.06 -5.79 -15.19
C ALA A 353 28.81 -6.72 -14.22
N GLY A 354 28.69 -6.48 -12.91
CA GLY A 354 29.55 -7.11 -11.90
C GLY A 354 31.04 -6.72 -12.04
N LYS A 355 31.87 -7.18 -11.11
CA LYS A 355 33.28 -6.82 -11.00
C LYS A 355 34.19 -7.69 -11.86
N THR A 356 34.95 -7.05 -12.74
CA THR A 356 36.02 -7.67 -13.53
C THR A 356 37.30 -7.89 -12.69
N PRO A 357 38.10 -8.94 -12.94
CA PRO A 357 37.99 -9.89 -14.05
C PRO A 357 36.97 -11.01 -13.81
N TYR A 358 36.29 -11.45 -14.86
CA TYR A 358 35.38 -12.61 -14.78
C TYR A 358 36.14 -13.93 -14.89
N SER A 359 35.77 -14.89 -14.06
CA SER A 359 36.16 -16.29 -14.22
C SER A 359 35.09 -17.02 -15.05
N TRP A 360 35.52 -17.81 -16.03
CA TRP A 360 34.62 -18.48 -16.97
C TRP A 360 34.77 -19.99 -16.88
N SER A 361 33.65 -20.69 -16.86
CA SER A 361 33.60 -22.14 -17.03
C SER A 361 32.67 -22.48 -18.19
N MET A 362 33.12 -23.40 -19.05
CA MET A 362 32.37 -23.84 -20.22
C MET A 362 32.22 -25.35 -20.17
N SER A 363 31.01 -25.82 -20.47
CA SER A 363 30.72 -27.23 -20.70
C SER A 363 29.97 -27.38 -22.01
N VAL A 364 30.28 -28.45 -22.75
CA VAL A 364 29.69 -28.73 -24.07
C VAL A 364 29.15 -30.16 -24.08
N SER A 365 27.91 -30.33 -24.50
CA SER A 365 27.22 -31.62 -24.62
C SER A 365 26.91 -31.93 -26.09
N PRO A 366 27.16 -33.16 -26.59
CA PRO A 366 27.62 -34.36 -25.85
C PRO A 366 29.10 -34.34 -25.43
N SER A 367 29.96 -33.66 -26.18
CA SER A 367 31.34 -33.33 -25.83
C SER A 367 31.80 -32.18 -26.72
N CYS A 368 32.91 -31.51 -26.38
CA CYS A 368 33.50 -30.53 -27.28
C CYS A 368 33.88 -31.22 -28.61
N PRO A 369 33.46 -30.70 -29.79
CA PRO A 369 33.75 -31.32 -31.07
C PRO A 369 35.24 -31.58 -31.25
N ALA A 370 35.62 -32.78 -31.71
CA ALA A 370 37.02 -33.12 -31.91
C ALA A 370 37.70 -32.11 -32.86
N GLY A 371 38.86 -31.60 -32.46
CA GLY A 371 39.58 -30.55 -33.21
C GLY A 371 39.21 -29.11 -32.79
N LEU A 372 38.16 -28.93 -31.98
CA LEU A 372 37.92 -27.70 -31.22
C LEU A 372 38.47 -27.80 -29.79
N THR A 373 38.86 -26.65 -29.26
CA THR A 373 39.19 -26.40 -27.85
C THR A 373 38.10 -25.49 -27.28
N CYS A 374 37.28 -26.05 -26.40
CA CYS A 374 36.22 -25.34 -25.69
C CYS A 374 36.70 -25.04 -24.26
N SER A 375 37.21 -23.84 -23.99
CA SER A 375 37.81 -23.51 -22.69
C SER A 375 37.60 -22.06 -22.29
N GLY A 376 37.37 -21.81 -20.99
CA GLY A 376 37.10 -20.48 -20.46
C GLY A 376 35.88 -19.85 -21.14
N ASN A 377 36.08 -18.71 -21.80
CA ASN A 377 35.05 -18.02 -22.58
C ASN A 377 35.22 -18.15 -24.10
N THR A 378 36.15 -18.99 -24.58
CA THR A 378 36.48 -19.04 -26.01
C THR A 378 36.43 -20.48 -26.55
N ILE A 379 35.87 -20.61 -27.74
CA ILE A 379 35.88 -21.85 -28.54
C ILE A 379 36.77 -21.58 -29.75
N THR A 380 37.87 -22.33 -29.90
CA THR A 380 38.79 -22.19 -31.04
C THR A 380 39.22 -23.53 -31.61
N GLY A 381 39.62 -23.59 -32.88
CA GLY A 381 40.23 -24.80 -33.46
C GLY A 381 39.68 -25.12 -34.85
N THR A 382 39.84 -26.36 -35.29
CA THR A 382 39.32 -26.83 -36.59
C THR A 382 38.55 -28.12 -36.36
N PRO A 383 37.22 -28.15 -36.52
CA PRO A 383 36.45 -29.38 -36.30
C PRO A 383 36.91 -30.48 -37.25
N ASN A 384 37.15 -31.67 -36.72
CA ASN A 384 37.55 -32.84 -37.50
C ASN A 384 36.37 -33.36 -38.34
N THR A 385 36.67 -34.07 -39.42
CA THR A 385 35.65 -34.79 -40.19
C THR A 385 34.90 -35.79 -39.28
N GLY A 386 33.58 -35.85 -39.40
CA GLY A 386 32.71 -36.69 -38.56
C GLY A 386 32.23 -36.00 -37.28
N THR A 387 32.39 -34.68 -37.16
CA THR A 387 31.90 -33.85 -36.05
C THR A 387 30.72 -32.95 -36.43
N ALA A 388 30.16 -33.09 -37.63
CA ALA A 388 28.94 -32.39 -38.02
C ALA A 388 27.78 -32.71 -37.06
N GLY A 389 27.12 -31.67 -36.56
CA GLY A 389 26.05 -31.81 -35.57
C GLY A 389 25.76 -30.51 -34.82
N THR A 390 24.79 -30.57 -33.90
CA THR A 390 24.47 -29.49 -32.97
C THR A 390 24.98 -29.82 -31.58
N TYR A 391 25.65 -28.86 -30.96
CA TYR A 391 26.26 -28.98 -29.65
C TYR A 391 25.68 -27.94 -28.71
N THR A 392 25.32 -28.36 -27.51
CA THR A 392 24.82 -27.46 -26.46
C THR A 392 26.00 -26.95 -25.65
N VAL A 393 26.20 -25.63 -25.66
CA VAL A 393 27.27 -24.95 -24.92
C VAL A 393 26.65 -24.26 -23.70
N THR A 394 26.93 -24.78 -22.51
CA THR A 394 26.57 -24.12 -21.26
C THR A 394 27.78 -23.35 -20.74
N ILE A 395 27.64 -22.03 -20.67
CA ILE A 395 28.67 -21.11 -20.19
C ILE A 395 28.23 -20.50 -18.86
N THR A 396 29.13 -20.49 -17.89
CA THR A 396 28.94 -19.81 -16.60
C THR A 396 30.05 -18.79 -16.42
N ALA A 397 29.65 -17.54 -16.19
CA ALA A 397 30.53 -16.46 -15.79
C ALA A 397 30.36 -16.22 -14.29
N ASN A 398 31.46 -16.06 -13.58
CA ASN A 398 31.46 -15.62 -12.18
C ASN A 398 32.30 -14.36 -12.06
N SER A 399 31.73 -13.34 -11.43
CA SER A 399 32.43 -12.10 -11.14
C SER A 399 33.41 -12.29 -9.97
N SER A 400 34.35 -11.35 -9.83
CA SER A 400 35.51 -11.48 -8.93
C SER A 400 35.24 -11.16 -7.46
N GLU A 401 34.00 -10.85 -7.06
CA GLU A 401 33.64 -10.56 -5.67
C GLU A 401 33.65 -11.81 -4.79
N THR A 402 33.97 -11.65 -3.49
CA THR A 402 33.94 -12.75 -2.53
C THR A 402 32.50 -13.22 -2.39
N GLY A 403 32.17 -14.44 -2.84
CA GLY A 403 30.81 -15.00 -2.82
C GLY A 403 29.97 -14.78 -4.09
N LEU A 404 30.66 -14.66 -5.23
CA LEU A 404 30.27 -14.94 -6.63
C LEU A 404 28.81 -14.64 -7.00
N CYS A 405 28.61 -13.54 -7.72
CA CYS A 405 27.42 -13.37 -8.54
C CYS A 405 27.65 -14.12 -9.87
N THR A 406 26.70 -15.01 -10.21
CA THR A 406 26.85 -15.93 -11.33
C THR A 406 25.85 -15.62 -12.44
N ALA A 407 26.31 -15.74 -13.67
CA ALA A 407 25.47 -15.70 -14.85
C ALA A 407 25.69 -16.99 -15.65
N THR A 408 24.61 -17.71 -15.92
CA THR A 408 24.67 -18.93 -16.74
C THR A 408 23.83 -18.72 -17.98
N LYS A 409 24.38 -19.11 -19.13
CA LYS A 409 23.69 -19.06 -20.42
C LYS A 409 23.92 -20.34 -21.20
N VAL A 410 22.90 -20.76 -21.93
CA VAL A 410 22.96 -21.90 -22.85
C VAL A 410 22.93 -21.36 -24.27
N LEU A 411 23.95 -21.74 -25.05
CA LEU A 411 24.12 -21.39 -26.46
C LEU A 411 24.15 -22.67 -27.31
N SER A 412 23.87 -22.53 -28.60
CA SER A 412 23.95 -23.63 -29.56
C SER A 412 25.11 -23.40 -30.52
N LEU A 413 25.99 -24.39 -30.66
CA LEU A 413 27.03 -24.44 -31.67
C LEU A 413 26.62 -25.45 -32.75
N THR A 414 26.50 -24.99 -33.99
CA THR A 414 26.24 -25.87 -35.15
C THR A 414 27.55 -26.11 -35.89
N VAL A 415 27.94 -27.37 -36.07
CA VAL A 415 29.05 -27.79 -36.93
C VAL A 415 28.46 -28.42 -38.19
N ASN A 416 28.77 -27.87 -39.35
CA ASN A 416 28.36 -28.39 -40.64
C ASN A 416 29.44 -29.31 -41.23
N ALA A 417 29.02 -30.32 -41.98
CA ALA A 417 29.93 -31.27 -42.63
C ALA A 417 30.89 -30.57 -43.61
N ALA A 418 32.09 -31.13 -43.78
CA ALA A 418 33.04 -30.67 -44.77
C ALA A 418 32.39 -30.81 -46.15
N THR A 419 32.37 -29.73 -46.94
CA THR A 419 32.09 -29.84 -48.37
C THR A 419 33.24 -30.62 -48.99
N SER A 420 32.92 -31.71 -49.70
CA SER A 420 33.87 -32.59 -50.39
C SER A 420 34.69 -31.80 -51.42
N ASP A 421 35.80 -31.19 -51.01
CA ASP A 421 36.93 -30.87 -51.88
C ASP A 421 38.26 -30.85 -51.09
N SER A 422 39.28 -31.44 -51.70
CA SER A 422 40.59 -31.85 -51.14
C SER A 422 41.48 -30.70 -50.58
N PRO A 423 42.31 -30.90 -49.52
CA PRO A 423 43.04 -29.83 -48.84
C PRO A 423 44.49 -29.64 -49.32
N THR A 424 44.73 -29.45 -50.62
CA THR A 424 45.95 -28.77 -51.12
C THR A 424 45.69 -27.33 -51.53
N ALA A 425 44.43 -26.89 -51.55
CA ALA A 425 44.06 -25.54 -51.93
C ALA A 425 44.57 -24.50 -50.91
N LEU A 426 45.03 -23.36 -51.42
CA LEU A 426 45.23 -22.14 -50.63
C LEU A 426 44.02 -21.92 -49.71
N SER A 427 44.25 -21.71 -48.41
CA SER A 427 43.18 -21.38 -47.47
C SER A 427 43.63 -20.31 -46.48
N CYS A 428 42.70 -19.48 -46.02
CA CYS A 428 42.96 -18.51 -44.97
C CYS A 428 41.99 -18.64 -43.80
N THR A 429 42.41 -18.14 -42.65
CA THR A 429 41.56 -17.97 -41.47
C THR A 429 41.60 -16.49 -41.10
N LEU A 430 40.47 -15.94 -40.69
CA LEU A 430 40.36 -14.56 -40.24
C LEU A 430 39.55 -14.54 -38.95
N THR A 431 40.06 -13.87 -37.92
CA THR A 431 39.39 -13.71 -36.63
C THR A 431 39.42 -12.26 -36.18
N ALA A 432 38.41 -11.87 -35.41
CA ALA A 432 38.34 -10.56 -34.76
C ALA A 432 38.55 -10.71 -33.25
N SER A 433 39.32 -9.79 -32.66
CA SER A 433 39.58 -9.72 -31.22
C SER A 433 39.59 -8.27 -30.74
N PRO A 434 38.65 -7.86 -29.87
CA PRO A 434 37.41 -8.58 -29.54
C PRO A 434 36.49 -8.70 -30.77
N ASN A 435 35.69 -9.77 -30.86
CA ASN A 435 34.71 -9.98 -31.94
C ASN A 435 33.37 -9.25 -31.69
N SER A 436 33.19 -8.68 -30.50
CA SER A 436 32.07 -7.80 -30.15
C SER A 436 32.61 -6.54 -29.48
N ILE A 437 32.18 -5.39 -29.96
CA ILE A 437 32.61 -4.07 -29.49
C ILE A 437 31.41 -3.15 -29.29
N LEU A 438 31.58 -2.10 -28.49
CA LEU A 438 30.61 -1.01 -28.47
C LEU A 438 30.74 -0.14 -29.72
N GLN A 439 29.66 0.50 -30.13
CA GLN A 439 29.66 1.46 -31.23
C GLN A 439 30.77 2.51 -31.07
N GLY A 440 31.56 2.72 -32.11
CA GLY A 440 32.68 3.66 -32.13
C GLY A 440 34.02 3.10 -31.64
N GLN A 441 34.09 1.84 -31.22
CA GLN A 441 35.35 1.18 -30.89
C GLN A 441 36.00 0.47 -32.09
N THR A 442 37.25 0.07 -31.92
CA THR A 442 38.05 -0.67 -32.90
C THR A 442 38.21 -2.13 -32.49
N ALA A 443 38.37 -3.03 -33.46
CA ALA A 443 38.74 -4.42 -33.23
C ALA A 443 40.05 -4.76 -33.95
N ASN A 444 40.82 -5.71 -33.44
CA ASN A 444 41.97 -6.27 -34.15
C ASN A 444 41.52 -7.46 -34.99
N LEU A 445 41.86 -7.45 -36.27
CA LEU A 445 41.70 -8.60 -37.15
C LEU A 445 43.03 -9.35 -37.25
N LEU A 446 43.00 -10.65 -36.97
CA LEU A 446 44.15 -11.54 -37.10
C LEU A 446 43.87 -12.57 -38.19
N TRP A 447 44.84 -12.82 -39.07
CA TRP A 447 44.70 -13.83 -40.11
C TRP A 447 45.89 -14.76 -40.22
N THR A 448 45.64 -15.96 -40.72
CA THR A 448 46.68 -16.92 -41.12
C THR A 448 46.37 -17.48 -42.50
N VAL A 449 47.40 -17.82 -43.28
CA VAL A 449 47.29 -18.41 -44.61
C VAL A 449 47.96 -19.78 -44.60
N LYS A 450 47.18 -20.84 -44.83
CA LYS A 450 47.68 -22.20 -45.03
C LYS A 450 47.94 -22.44 -46.52
N ASN A 451 48.97 -23.23 -46.81
CA ASN A 451 49.49 -23.46 -48.16
C ASN A 451 49.97 -22.16 -48.88
N GLY A 452 50.24 -21.09 -48.10
CA GLY A 452 50.82 -19.81 -48.53
C GLY A 452 52.34 -19.86 -48.77
N PRO A 453 53.05 -18.71 -48.77
CA PRO A 453 52.54 -17.34 -48.63
C PRO A 453 51.62 -16.94 -49.79
N ALA A 454 50.63 -16.11 -49.52
CA ALA A 454 49.79 -15.50 -50.54
C ALA A 454 50.55 -14.36 -51.24
N THR A 455 50.47 -14.28 -52.57
CA THR A 455 50.98 -13.15 -53.34
C THR A 455 50.27 -11.85 -52.95
N THR A 456 48.97 -11.92 -52.69
CA THR A 456 48.20 -10.77 -52.16
C THR A 456 47.21 -11.24 -51.10
N ALA A 457 46.97 -10.40 -50.09
CA ALA A 457 45.91 -10.55 -49.11
C ALA A 457 45.18 -9.20 -49.00
N ALA A 458 43.95 -9.12 -49.51
CA ALA A 458 43.19 -7.87 -49.60
C ALA A 458 41.95 -7.93 -48.71
N PHE A 459 41.79 -6.93 -47.83
CA PHE A 459 40.60 -6.75 -47.03
C PHE A 459 39.48 -6.04 -47.81
N SER A 460 38.24 -6.41 -47.52
CA SER A 460 37.04 -5.70 -47.93
C SER A 460 36.01 -5.73 -46.80
N PRO A 461 35.53 -4.58 -46.29
CA PRO A 461 35.98 -3.23 -46.61
C PRO A 461 37.39 -2.95 -46.05
N ASN A 462 38.11 -2.02 -46.67
CA ASN A 462 39.30 -1.43 -46.05
C ASN A 462 38.86 -0.59 -44.84
N SER A 463 39.48 -0.81 -43.67
CA SER A 463 39.11 -0.12 -42.43
C SER A 463 40.30 0.03 -41.49
N GLY A 464 40.60 1.25 -41.08
CA GLY A 464 41.75 1.54 -40.22
C GLY A 464 43.05 1.13 -40.91
N THR A 465 43.83 0.25 -40.27
CA THR A 465 45.05 -0.32 -40.85
C THR A 465 44.80 -1.61 -41.65
N CYS A 466 43.57 -2.11 -41.68
CA CYS A 466 43.20 -3.27 -42.48
C CYS A 466 42.98 -2.87 -43.94
N ALA A 467 43.98 -3.13 -44.77
CA ALA A 467 44.00 -2.79 -46.20
C ALA A 467 44.47 -3.99 -47.05
N SER A 468 45.47 -3.82 -47.93
CA SER A 468 46.06 -4.91 -48.72
C SER A 468 47.50 -5.18 -48.31
N PHE A 469 47.84 -6.45 -48.11
CA PHE A 469 49.16 -6.92 -47.70
C PHE A 469 49.76 -7.87 -48.76
N PRO A 470 50.89 -7.52 -49.39
CA PRO A 470 51.57 -8.42 -50.32
C PRO A 470 52.44 -9.45 -49.59
N GLY A 471 52.53 -10.68 -50.14
CA GLY A 471 53.52 -11.67 -49.70
C GLY A 471 53.38 -12.17 -48.26
N THR A 472 52.15 -12.41 -47.77
CA THR A 472 51.89 -12.74 -46.36
C THR A 472 51.47 -14.20 -46.16
N SER A 473 51.97 -14.81 -45.07
CA SER A 473 51.47 -16.10 -44.53
C SER A 473 50.51 -15.90 -43.35
N GLY A 474 50.25 -14.65 -42.96
CA GLY A 474 49.50 -14.27 -41.76
C GLY A 474 49.89 -12.87 -41.27
N GLY A 475 49.07 -12.29 -40.40
CA GLY A 475 49.30 -10.95 -39.87
C GLY A 475 48.18 -10.47 -38.96
N SER A 476 48.28 -9.21 -38.55
CA SER A 476 47.24 -8.50 -37.81
C SER A 476 47.08 -7.08 -38.32
N CYS A 477 45.87 -6.55 -38.16
CA CYS A 477 45.55 -5.15 -38.43
C CYS A 477 44.44 -4.70 -37.47
N THR A 478 44.22 -3.39 -37.35
CA THR A 478 43.22 -2.80 -36.48
C THR A 478 42.20 -2.05 -37.34
N THR A 479 40.91 -2.32 -37.12
CA THR A 479 39.83 -1.63 -37.83
C THR A 479 39.81 -0.15 -37.46
N ALA A 480 39.17 0.69 -38.29
CA ALA A 480 38.69 1.98 -37.81
C ALA A 480 37.59 1.78 -36.76
N ALA A 481 37.20 2.86 -36.09
CA ALA A 481 36.03 2.88 -35.21
C ALA A 481 34.78 2.44 -35.99
N LEU A 482 34.12 1.37 -35.56
CA LEU A 482 32.97 0.79 -36.28
C LEU A 482 31.66 1.25 -35.66
N THR A 483 30.73 1.71 -36.50
CA THR A 483 29.39 2.17 -36.07
C THR A 483 28.28 1.15 -36.33
N THR A 484 28.56 0.12 -37.12
CA THR A 484 27.63 -0.96 -37.47
C THR A 484 28.36 -2.29 -37.50
N THR A 485 27.65 -3.38 -37.20
CA THR A 485 28.19 -4.74 -37.37
C THR A 485 28.73 -4.90 -38.78
N THR A 486 30.01 -5.20 -38.88
CA THR A 486 30.74 -5.20 -40.15
C THR A 486 31.40 -6.56 -40.34
N THR A 487 31.12 -7.19 -41.48
CA THR A 487 31.81 -8.42 -41.90
C THR A 487 32.99 -8.05 -42.78
N PHE A 488 34.19 -8.37 -42.32
CA PHE A 488 35.42 -8.23 -43.08
C PHE A 488 35.68 -9.50 -43.86
N THR A 489 35.92 -9.36 -45.15
CA THR A 489 36.37 -10.43 -46.03
C THR A 489 37.84 -10.20 -46.35
N LEU A 490 38.67 -11.19 -46.06
CA LEU A 490 40.06 -11.24 -46.50
C LEU A 490 40.14 -12.18 -47.71
N THR A 491 40.55 -11.65 -48.85
CA THR A 491 40.81 -12.42 -50.07
C THR A 491 42.30 -12.63 -50.21
N VAL A 492 42.76 -13.88 -50.13
CA VAL A 492 44.14 -14.26 -50.39
C VAL A 492 44.27 -14.87 -51.78
N THR A 493 45.36 -14.57 -52.49
CA THR A 493 45.67 -15.15 -53.81
C THR A 493 47.10 -15.68 -53.85
N LYS A 494 47.33 -16.75 -54.60
CA LYS A 494 48.65 -17.32 -54.90
C LYS A 494 48.63 -17.90 -56.32
N GLY A 495 49.19 -17.18 -57.29
CA GLY A 495 49.06 -17.56 -58.70
C GLY A 495 47.61 -17.50 -59.18
N SER A 496 47.07 -18.61 -59.70
CA SER A 496 45.66 -18.74 -60.07
C SER A 496 44.73 -19.14 -58.92
N GLU A 497 45.29 -19.53 -57.77
CA GLU A 497 44.50 -19.94 -56.61
C GLU A 497 44.06 -18.72 -55.78
N SER A 498 42.82 -18.73 -55.31
CA SER A 498 42.29 -17.72 -54.41
C SER A 498 41.42 -18.35 -53.33
N ASN A 499 41.46 -17.78 -52.13
CA ASN A 499 40.59 -18.16 -51.04
C ASN A 499 40.12 -16.93 -50.27
N THR A 500 38.91 -17.01 -49.73
CA THR A 500 38.30 -15.94 -48.94
C THR A 500 37.97 -16.44 -47.56
N CYS A 501 38.37 -15.70 -46.54
CA CYS A 501 37.98 -15.93 -45.15
C CYS A 501 37.31 -14.67 -44.60
N MET A 502 36.34 -14.86 -43.71
CA MET A 502 35.54 -13.76 -43.19
C MET A 502 35.57 -13.73 -41.66
N ALA A 503 35.53 -12.53 -41.10
CA ALA A 503 35.30 -12.31 -39.67
C ALA A 503 34.29 -11.17 -39.51
N THR A 504 33.29 -11.40 -38.67
CA THR A 504 32.29 -10.38 -38.34
C THR A 504 32.65 -9.75 -37.01
N VAL A 505 32.77 -8.42 -37.00
CA VAL A 505 32.85 -7.63 -35.77
C VAL A 505 31.43 -7.17 -35.46
N TYR A 506 30.86 -7.73 -34.40
CA TYR A 506 29.53 -7.35 -33.91
C TYR A 506 29.63 -6.03 -33.16
N VAL A 507 28.96 -5.00 -33.69
CA VAL A 507 28.87 -3.71 -33.02
C VAL A 507 27.58 -3.72 -32.22
N ASN A 508 27.72 -3.82 -30.90
CA ASN A 508 26.59 -3.63 -30.01
C ASN A 508 26.22 -2.15 -30.05
N PRO A 509 24.96 -1.81 -30.38
CA PRO A 509 24.52 -0.43 -30.35
C PRO A 509 24.73 0.10 -28.92
N THR A 510 25.40 1.24 -28.80
CA THR A 510 25.31 2.03 -27.58
C THR A 510 23.87 2.51 -27.50
N LEU A 511 23.14 2.02 -26.51
CA LEU A 511 21.70 2.26 -26.43
C LEU A 511 21.44 3.73 -26.07
N ALA A 512 20.51 4.36 -26.81
CA ALA A 512 19.95 5.64 -26.41
C ALA A 512 19.38 5.52 -24.98
N PRO A 513 19.46 6.58 -24.18
CA PRO A 513 18.94 6.55 -22.82
C PRO A 513 17.41 6.44 -22.91
N SER A 514 16.82 5.56 -22.11
CA SER A 514 15.37 5.52 -21.92
C SER A 514 15.06 5.90 -20.48
N CYS A 515 13.98 6.62 -20.23
CA CYS A 515 13.61 7.04 -18.89
C CYS A 515 12.22 6.58 -18.48
N THR A 516 12.01 6.43 -17.18
CA THR A 516 10.67 6.38 -16.56
C THR A 516 10.46 7.68 -15.78
N LEU A 517 9.21 8.15 -15.69
CA LEU A 517 8.86 9.37 -14.97
C LEU A 517 7.54 9.16 -14.22
N GLU A 518 7.57 9.39 -12.92
CA GLU A 518 6.43 9.28 -12.02
C GLU A 518 6.30 10.54 -11.17
N ALA A 519 5.09 10.79 -10.66
CA ALA A 519 4.79 11.92 -9.80
C ALA A 519 4.17 11.41 -8.49
N THR A 520 4.69 11.87 -7.36
CA THR A 520 4.22 11.47 -6.04
C THR A 520 4.17 12.69 -5.12
N PRO A 521 3.01 13.02 -4.51
CA PRO A 521 1.71 12.37 -4.67
C PRO A 521 1.02 12.66 -6.02
N ASN A 522 0.31 11.67 -6.58
CA ASN A 522 -0.55 11.85 -7.75
C ASN A 522 -1.84 11.01 -7.56
N PRO A 523 -3.03 11.62 -7.38
CA PRO A 523 -3.30 13.05 -7.55
C PRO A 523 -2.80 13.93 -6.39
N VAL A 524 -2.58 15.22 -6.67
CA VAL A 524 -2.17 16.26 -5.72
C VAL A 524 -3.26 17.31 -5.52
N SER A 525 -3.44 17.86 -4.33
CA SER A 525 -4.43 18.93 -4.13
C SER A 525 -4.05 20.19 -4.93
N ILE A 526 -5.04 20.89 -5.49
CA ILE A 526 -4.83 22.16 -6.21
C ILE A 526 -4.01 23.13 -5.35
N GLY A 527 -2.98 23.73 -5.95
CA GLY A 527 -2.10 24.69 -5.30
C GLY A 527 -0.92 24.05 -4.56
N ASN A 528 -0.86 22.72 -4.43
CA ASN A 528 0.28 22.03 -3.84
C ASN A 528 1.27 21.54 -4.92
N PRO A 529 2.57 21.49 -4.61
CA PRO A 529 3.58 20.88 -5.48
C PRO A 529 3.53 19.36 -5.39
N THR A 530 4.03 18.67 -6.43
CA THR A 530 4.32 17.22 -6.39
C THR A 530 5.81 16.99 -6.58
N THR A 531 6.31 15.83 -6.16
CA THR A 531 7.67 15.42 -6.48
C THR A 531 7.67 14.57 -7.74
N LEU A 532 8.47 14.96 -8.73
CA LEU A 532 8.75 14.16 -9.93
C LEU A 532 9.95 13.27 -9.64
N ILE A 533 9.83 12.00 -10.02
CA ILE A 533 10.85 10.97 -9.80
C ILE A 533 11.10 10.30 -11.15
N TRP A 534 12.35 10.20 -11.56
CA TRP A 534 12.73 9.55 -12.81
C TRP A 534 13.90 8.61 -12.64
N SER A 535 13.92 7.55 -13.45
CA SER A 535 15.08 6.68 -13.61
C SER A 535 15.49 6.62 -15.08
N ILE A 536 16.78 6.41 -15.36
CA ILE A 536 17.36 6.40 -16.70
C ILE A 536 18.07 5.07 -16.90
N SER A 537 17.54 4.25 -17.80
CA SER A 537 18.22 3.07 -18.32
C SER A 537 19.16 3.47 -19.46
N ASN A 538 20.28 2.77 -19.60
CA ASN A 538 21.35 3.09 -20.56
C ASN A 538 21.97 4.50 -20.35
N GLY A 539 21.91 5.00 -19.10
CA GLY A 539 22.63 6.19 -18.67
C GLY A 539 24.14 5.96 -18.53
N PRO A 540 24.91 7.01 -18.13
CA PRO A 540 24.42 8.30 -17.65
C PRO A 540 24.00 9.22 -18.81
N ALA A 541 23.00 10.06 -18.58
CA ALA A 541 22.45 10.98 -19.58
C ALA A 541 22.23 12.40 -19.01
N ASN A 542 22.21 13.38 -19.90
CA ASN A 542 21.80 14.74 -19.61
C ASN A 542 20.29 14.87 -19.77
N GLY A 543 19.62 15.62 -18.91
CA GLY A 543 18.17 15.77 -18.91
C GLY A 543 17.70 17.22 -18.93
N THR A 544 16.59 17.44 -19.64
CA THR A 544 15.91 18.74 -19.74
C THR A 544 14.40 18.54 -19.62
N TRP A 545 13.73 19.52 -19.01
CA TRP A 545 12.31 19.45 -18.69
C TRP A 545 11.46 20.32 -19.60
N SER A 546 10.21 19.91 -19.83
CA SER A 546 9.17 20.72 -20.46
C SER A 546 7.83 20.49 -19.76
N GLY A 547 6.96 21.52 -19.76
CA GLY A 547 5.67 21.45 -19.07
C GLY A 547 5.72 21.62 -17.55
N LEU A 548 6.84 22.08 -16.99
CA LEU A 548 6.94 22.37 -15.56
C LEU A 548 6.19 23.66 -15.18
N PRO A 549 5.42 23.68 -14.08
CA PRO A 549 4.92 24.91 -13.47
C PRO A 549 6.06 25.81 -12.99
N THR A 550 5.81 27.11 -12.93
CA THR A 550 6.77 28.09 -12.39
C THR A 550 6.95 27.95 -10.87
N GLY A 551 8.19 28.10 -10.41
CA GLY A 551 8.57 27.77 -9.03
C GLY A 551 8.85 26.26 -8.89
N GLY A 552 9.69 25.85 -7.94
CA GLY A 552 10.13 24.45 -7.79
C GLY A 552 11.64 24.27 -7.95
N THR A 553 12.12 23.04 -7.79
CA THR A 553 13.56 22.68 -7.81
C THR A 553 13.96 21.93 -9.07
N CYS A 554 13.02 21.63 -9.97
CA CYS A 554 13.29 20.91 -11.21
C CYS A 554 14.10 21.76 -12.19
N GLY A 555 15.38 21.40 -12.35
CA GLY A 555 16.30 22.00 -13.32
C GLY A 555 16.92 20.97 -14.25
N SER A 556 17.64 21.46 -15.27
CA SER A 556 18.44 20.61 -16.15
C SER A 556 19.52 19.88 -15.36
N PHE A 557 19.86 18.67 -15.76
CA PHE A 557 20.92 17.88 -15.12
C PHE A 557 21.84 17.27 -16.17
N SER A 558 23.05 16.92 -15.76
CA SER A 558 24.06 16.28 -16.61
C SER A 558 24.59 14.99 -16.00
N ASN A 559 24.92 14.03 -16.85
CA ASN A 559 25.58 12.79 -16.46
C ASN A 559 24.88 12.02 -15.32
N SER A 560 23.55 11.85 -15.42
CA SER A 560 22.73 11.22 -14.38
C SER A 560 22.09 9.89 -14.82
N TYR A 561 21.83 9.00 -13.87
CA TYR A 561 21.07 7.75 -14.04
C TYR A 561 19.63 7.86 -13.53
N GLY A 562 19.22 9.00 -13.00
CA GLY A 562 17.91 9.20 -12.37
C GLY A 562 17.95 10.36 -11.39
N GLY A 563 16.80 10.72 -10.84
CA GLY A 563 16.72 11.83 -9.91
C GLY A 563 15.31 12.08 -9.45
N ASN A 564 15.18 13.03 -8.55
CA ASN A 564 13.89 13.64 -8.27
C ASN A 564 14.03 15.15 -8.19
N CYS A 565 12.90 15.81 -8.27
CA CYS A 565 12.79 17.24 -8.06
C CYS A 565 11.35 17.59 -7.71
N GLN A 566 11.16 18.70 -7.03
CA GLN A 566 9.84 19.18 -6.65
C GLN A 566 9.35 20.18 -7.71
N THR A 567 8.12 20.00 -8.18
CA THR A 567 7.49 20.96 -9.09
C THR A 567 7.13 22.25 -8.35
N GLY A 568 6.76 23.28 -9.10
CA GLY A 568 5.95 24.37 -8.56
C GLY A 568 4.54 23.92 -8.21
N ASN A 569 3.76 24.84 -7.67
CA ASN A 569 2.37 24.60 -7.31
C ASN A 569 1.55 24.18 -8.54
N ILE A 570 0.84 23.04 -8.44
CA ILE A 570 0.03 22.50 -9.53
C ILE A 570 -1.39 23.05 -9.40
N THR A 571 -1.82 23.88 -10.36
CA THR A 571 -3.16 24.53 -10.32
C THR A 571 -4.19 23.86 -11.22
N ALA A 572 -3.76 22.99 -12.12
CA ALA A 572 -4.60 22.18 -13.00
C ALA A 572 -3.84 20.90 -13.41
N ASN A 573 -4.54 19.92 -13.99
CA ASN A 573 -3.91 18.73 -14.55
C ASN A 573 -2.79 19.13 -15.51
N THR A 574 -1.56 18.73 -15.19
CA THR A 574 -0.35 19.19 -15.88
C THR A 574 0.46 18.00 -16.35
N THR A 575 0.74 17.93 -17.66
CA THR A 575 1.65 16.93 -18.22
C THR A 575 3.07 17.49 -18.23
N VAL A 576 3.97 16.79 -17.53
CA VAL A 576 5.40 17.12 -17.50
C VAL A 576 6.15 16.10 -18.34
N GLN A 577 7.10 16.56 -19.15
CA GLN A 577 7.96 15.69 -19.95
C GLN A 577 9.44 15.91 -19.60
N LEU A 578 10.18 14.80 -19.56
CA LEU A 578 11.62 14.76 -19.37
C LEU A 578 12.27 14.20 -20.64
N SER A 579 13.10 15.01 -21.27
CA SER A 579 13.95 14.62 -22.39
C SER A 579 15.34 14.30 -21.86
N VAL A 580 15.79 13.05 -22.02
CA VAL A 580 17.14 12.60 -21.68
C VAL A 580 17.96 12.36 -22.93
N SER A 581 19.24 12.68 -22.91
CA SER A 581 20.15 12.49 -24.04
C SER A 581 21.57 12.15 -23.60
N ASN A 582 22.24 11.29 -24.35
CA ASN A 582 23.66 11.03 -24.22
C ASN A 582 24.31 11.13 -25.61
N GLY A 583 25.61 10.83 -25.73
CA GLY A 583 26.32 10.86 -27.02
C GLY A 583 25.79 9.87 -28.08
N TYR A 584 24.79 9.05 -27.75
CA TYR A 584 24.29 7.94 -28.57
C TYR A 584 22.79 8.04 -28.89
N GLY A 585 22.08 9.05 -28.38
CA GLY A 585 20.68 9.30 -28.71
C GLY A 585 19.90 9.99 -27.59
N SER A 586 18.58 10.02 -27.73
CA SER A 586 17.67 10.65 -26.77
C SER A 586 16.47 9.77 -26.44
N GLY A 587 15.99 9.85 -25.21
CA GLY A 587 14.72 9.28 -24.75
C GLY A 587 13.80 10.37 -24.21
N LEU A 588 12.50 10.09 -24.24
CA LEU A 588 11.47 10.97 -23.69
C LEU A 588 10.57 10.14 -22.78
N CYS A 589 10.31 10.66 -21.59
CA CYS A 589 9.29 10.14 -20.68
C CYS A 589 8.39 11.29 -20.24
N ALA A 590 7.12 10.97 -20.00
CA ALA A 590 6.12 11.96 -19.63
C ALA A 590 5.19 11.37 -18.57
N THR A 591 4.72 12.22 -17.66
CA THR A 591 3.69 11.86 -16.69
C THR A 591 2.68 13.00 -16.58
N THR A 592 1.43 12.66 -16.28
CA THR A 592 0.39 13.66 -16.03
C THR A 592 0.08 13.68 -14.54
N VAL A 593 0.29 14.85 -13.94
CA VAL A 593 -0.06 15.12 -12.54
C VAL A 593 -1.53 15.55 -12.53
N TYR A 594 -2.37 14.76 -11.87
CA TYR A 594 -3.79 15.06 -11.71
C TYR A 594 -4.02 15.88 -10.44
N THR A 595 -4.93 16.85 -10.52
CA THR A 595 -5.30 17.66 -9.35
C THR A 595 -6.60 17.18 -8.71
N THR A 596 -6.64 17.09 -7.38
CA THR A 596 -7.87 16.95 -6.59
C THR A 596 -8.27 18.30 -5.97
N SER A 597 -9.57 18.59 -5.88
CA SER A 597 -10.06 19.73 -5.10
C SER A 597 -9.74 19.50 -3.61
N GLN A 598 -9.46 20.57 -2.88
CA GLN A 598 -9.07 20.50 -1.46
C GLN A 598 -10.24 20.18 -0.50
N ASP A 599 -11.43 19.90 -1.02
CA ASP A 599 -12.64 19.71 -0.22
C ASP A 599 -13.12 18.25 -0.29
N SER A 600 -13.03 17.56 0.83
CA SER A 600 -13.59 16.23 1.06
C SER A 600 -15.12 16.30 1.06
N CYS A 601 -15.76 16.00 -0.08
CA CYS A 601 -17.21 15.82 -0.13
C CYS A 601 -17.62 14.56 0.67
N SER A 602 -18.35 14.75 1.77
CA SER A 602 -19.04 13.66 2.50
C SER A 602 -20.55 13.84 2.33
N ALA A 603 -21.22 12.90 1.66
CA ALA A 603 -22.67 12.94 1.50
C ALA A 603 -23.37 12.32 2.73
N ILE A 604 -24.35 13.03 3.31
CA ILE A 604 -25.22 12.52 4.38
C ILE A 604 -26.49 11.98 3.73
N THR A 605 -26.87 10.73 3.99
CA THR A 605 -28.17 10.19 3.56
C THR A 605 -29.16 10.19 4.72
N VAL A 606 -30.29 10.89 4.60
CA VAL A 606 -31.37 10.87 5.59
C VAL A 606 -32.54 10.05 5.04
N ARG A 607 -32.91 8.96 5.71
CA ARG A 607 -34.11 8.17 5.39
C ARG A 607 -35.19 8.38 6.44
N ASN A 608 -36.38 8.77 6.00
CA ASN A 608 -37.55 8.93 6.86
C ASN A 608 -38.43 7.69 6.79
N ALA A 609 -38.46 6.90 7.87
CA ALA A 609 -39.20 5.64 7.94
C ALA A 609 -40.64 5.79 8.46
N THR A 610 -41.07 6.99 8.88
CA THR A 610 -42.33 7.17 9.63
C THR A 610 -43.43 7.88 8.85
N GLY A 611 -43.18 8.35 7.62
CA GLY A 611 -44.17 9.07 6.80
C GLY A 611 -44.57 10.45 7.34
N ALA A 612 -43.87 10.98 8.35
CA ALA A 612 -44.08 12.32 8.88
C ALA A 612 -43.29 13.35 8.06
N SER A 613 -43.80 14.57 7.87
CA SER A 613 -43.05 15.60 7.13
C SER A 613 -41.89 16.16 7.96
N ILE A 614 -40.67 16.12 7.42
CA ILE A 614 -39.46 16.68 8.03
C ILE A 614 -39.10 17.98 7.30
N TYR A 615 -38.60 18.98 8.02
CA TYR A 615 -38.20 20.28 7.48
C TYR A 615 -36.72 20.55 7.75
N VAL A 616 -36.06 21.28 6.85
CA VAL A 616 -34.63 21.61 6.94
C VAL A 616 -34.40 23.12 6.84
N LYS A 617 -33.41 23.61 7.58
CA LYS A 617 -32.95 25.00 7.60
C LYS A 617 -31.44 25.04 7.85
N GLY A 618 -30.70 25.90 7.15
CA GLY A 618 -29.22 25.90 7.08
C GLY A 618 -28.66 25.23 5.81
N GLY A 619 -27.36 25.38 5.56
CA GLY A 619 -26.73 25.03 4.27
C GLY A 619 -27.26 25.86 3.09
N GLN A 620 -27.38 25.23 1.90
CA GLN A 620 -27.86 25.85 0.66
C GLN A 620 -29.26 26.51 0.74
N TYR A 621 -30.03 26.28 1.80
CA TYR A 621 -31.37 26.87 2.01
C TYR A 621 -31.37 28.13 2.89
N GLY A 622 -30.22 28.49 3.48
CA GLY A 622 -30.06 29.67 4.31
C GLY A 622 -31.05 29.72 5.49
N THR A 623 -31.68 30.88 5.68
CA THR A 623 -32.65 31.12 6.77
C THR A 623 -34.06 30.56 6.49
N THR A 624 -34.27 29.98 5.31
CA THR A 624 -35.58 29.52 4.83
C THR A 624 -35.86 28.08 5.28
N CYS A 625 -37.03 27.82 5.86
CA CYS A 625 -37.46 26.48 6.25
C CYS A 625 -38.08 25.75 5.05
N ARG A 626 -37.59 24.57 4.67
CA ARG A 626 -38.12 23.79 3.53
C ARG A 626 -38.56 22.38 3.92
N ARG A 627 -39.69 21.93 3.35
CA ARG A 627 -40.25 20.59 3.57
C ARG A 627 -39.54 19.53 2.72
N ILE A 628 -39.14 18.43 3.35
CA ILE A 628 -38.64 17.21 2.69
C ILE A 628 -39.83 16.28 2.46
N ARG A 629 -40.14 15.99 1.19
CA ARG A 629 -41.21 15.03 0.81
C ARG A 629 -40.74 13.58 0.99
N ASP A 630 -41.68 12.66 1.19
CA ASP A 630 -41.43 11.27 1.58
C ASP A 630 -40.38 10.55 0.73
N ASN A 631 -39.49 9.81 1.41
CA ASN A 631 -38.52 8.87 0.83
C ASN A 631 -37.50 9.47 -0.15
N ARG A 632 -37.06 10.72 0.05
CA ARG A 632 -36.03 11.37 -0.78
C ARG A 632 -34.67 11.49 -0.09
N THR A 633 -33.60 11.27 -0.86
CA THR A 633 -32.21 11.50 -0.46
C THR A 633 -31.87 12.99 -0.60
N PHE A 634 -31.17 13.55 0.38
CA PHE A 634 -30.71 14.94 0.37
C PHE A 634 -29.21 14.98 0.62
N ASN A 635 -28.44 15.66 -0.24
CA ASN A 635 -26.99 15.77 -0.12
C ASN A 635 -26.64 17.17 0.43
N VAL A 636 -25.71 17.22 1.39
CA VAL A 636 -25.20 18.49 1.95
C VAL A 636 -23.74 18.65 1.57
N ASN A 637 -23.37 19.86 1.13
CA ASN A 637 -21.97 20.20 0.88
C ASN A 637 -21.34 20.75 2.18
N TYR A 638 -20.17 20.23 2.57
CA TYR A 638 -19.54 20.57 3.85
C TYR A 638 -18.86 21.96 3.85
N SER A 639 -18.72 22.59 2.69
CA SER A 639 -18.14 23.92 2.55
C SER A 639 -19.06 25.05 3.02
N ASP A 640 -20.34 24.75 3.30
CA ASP A 640 -21.26 25.74 3.84
C ASP A 640 -21.11 25.82 5.37
N THR A 641 -20.52 26.91 5.85
CA THR A 641 -20.34 27.19 7.29
C THR A 641 -21.64 27.27 8.11
N SER A 642 -22.79 27.08 7.45
CA SER A 642 -24.14 27.12 8.02
C SER A 642 -24.57 25.72 8.47
N ALA A 643 -24.51 25.43 9.79
CA ALA A 643 -24.98 24.16 10.35
C ALA A 643 -26.40 23.79 9.87
N VAL A 644 -26.57 22.62 9.24
CA VAL A 644 -27.89 22.13 8.81
C VAL A 644 -28.64 21.56 10.01
N THR A 645 -29.85 22.06 10.24
CA THR A 645 -30.72 21.64 11.36
C THR A 645 -32.05 21.10 10.84
N LEU A 646 -32.54 20.00 11.43
CA LEU A 646 -33.80 19.34 11.06
C LEU A 646 -34.92 19.67 12.06
N TRP A 647 -36.13 19.86 11.53
CA TRP A 647 -37.30 20.34 12.27
C TRP A 647 -38.56 19.53 11.91
N GLN A 648 -39.53 19.49 12.82
CA GLN A 648 -40.82 18.81 12.61
C GLN A 648 -41.95 19.76 12.18
N ASN A 649 -41.71 21.07 12.18
CA ASN A 649 -42.71 22.06 11.80
C ASN A 649 -42.25 22.91 10.60
N SER A 650 -43.23 23.46 9.88
CA SER A 650 -43.01 24.28 8.68
C SER A 650 -42.37 25.63 8.95
N THR A 651 -42.32 26.06 10.22
CA THR A 651 -41.78 27.36 10.62
C THR A 651 -40.31 27.29 11.07
N CYS A 652 -39.79 26.09 11.38
CA CYS A 652 -38.46 25.86 11.95
C CYS A 652 -38.18 26.73 13.20
N THR A 653 -39.10 26.73 14.18
CA THR A 653 -39.06 27.61 15.36
C THR A 653 -39.28 26.94 16.73
N SER A 654 -39.59 25.63 16.80
CA SER A 654 -39.66 24.89 18.08
C SER A 654 -38.76 23.64 18.11
N ASN A 655 -38.09 23.44 19.24
CA ASN A 655 -37.09 22.41 19.59
C ASN A 655 -36.64 21.44 18.46
N PRO A 656 -35.40 21.53 17.95
CA PRO A 656 -34.87 20.57 16.97
C PRO A 656 -34.83 19.15 17.56
N GLN A 657 -35.00 18.12 16.72
CA GLN A 657 -34.93 16.73 17.21
C GLN A 657 -33.48 16.32 17.50
N ASP A 658 -33.28 15.60 18.60
CA ASP A 658 -32.16 14.69 18.79
C ASP A 658 -32.28 13.56 17.75
N ILE A 659 -31.38 13.58 16.76
CA ILE A 659 -31.38 12.62 15.66
C ILE A 659 -30.99 11.24 16.21
N LYS A 660 -31.94 10.30 16.27
CA LYS A 660 -31.72 8.95 16.84
C LYS A 660 -30.80 8.04 16.00
N SER A 661 -30.51 8.37 14.74
CA SER A 661 -29.40 7.77 13.99
C SER A 661 -29.16 8.52 12.67
N VAL A 662 -27.89 8.78 12.36
CA VAL A 662 -27.40 9.15 11.02
C VAL A 662 -26.59 7.95 10.52
N SER A 663 -26.90 7.46 9.33
CA SER A 663 -26.13 6.38 8.70
C SER A 663 -25.17 6.98 7.68
N TYR A 664 -23.87 6.77 7.89
CA TYR A 664 -22.81 7.18 6.98
C TYR A 664 -22.55 6.06 5.97
N SER A 665 -22.54 6.40 4.68
CA SER A 665 -22.09 5.49 3.61
C SER A 665 -20.82 6.09 3.02
N SER A 666 -19.66 5.48 3.29
CA SER A 666 -18.35 5.89 2.77
C SER A 666 -18.07 5.37 1.35
N SER A 667 -19.05 4.76 0.67
CA SER A 667 -18.87 4.20 -0.67
C SER A 667 -19.85 4.82 -1.68
N ILE A 668 -19.30 5.65 -2.58
CA ILE A 668 -19.90 5.93 -3.89
C ILE A 668 -18.99 5.26 -4.93
N PRO A 669 -19.51 4.43 -5.85
CA PRO A 669 -18.70 3.77 -6.87
C PRO A 669 -18.20 4.78 -7.92
N ALA A 670 -17.04 4.48 -8.52
CA ALA A 670 -16.19 5.39 -9.30
C ALA A 670 -16.77 5.85 -10.66
N ASP A 671 -17.98 5.41 -11.01
CA ASP A 671 -18.61 5.55 -12.32
C ASP A 671 -19.63 6.71 -12.42
N ALA A 672 -19.77 7.56 -11.39
CA ALA A 672 -20.71 8.69 -11.37
C ALA A 672 -20.18 10.02 -11.96
N TYR A 673 -18.93 10.09 -12.44
CA TYR A 673 -18.36 11.32 -13.01
C TYR A 673 -18.46 11.34 -14.54
N ALA A 674 -19.63 11.68 -15.08
CA ALA A 674 -19.72 12.14 -16.47
C ALA A 674 -20.91 13.08 -16.67
N ALA A 675 -20.60 14.22 -17.30
CA ALA A 675 -21.48 15.27 -17.83
C ALA A 675 -21.91 16.40 -16.87
N SER A 676 -21.05 17.42 -16.77
CA SER A 676 -21.48 18.82 -16.65
C SER A 676 -20.45 19.73 -17.34
N THR A 677 -20.92 20.63 -18.20
CA THR A 677 -20.12 21.62 -18.94
C THR A 677 -20.24 23.04 -18.35
N ASP A 678 -20.67 23.21 -17.10
CA ASP A 678 -20.78 24.53 -16.48
C ASP A 678 -19.48 24.99 -15.80
N ALA A 679 -19.17 26.27 -16.01
CA ALA A 679 -17.95 26.93 -15.55
C ALA A 679 -17.98 27.34 -14.07
N ASP A 680 -19.03 26.99 -13.33
CA ASP A 680 -19.07 27.02 -11.86
C ASP A 680 -19.16 25.59 -11.34
N ARG A 681 -18.08 25.13 -10.69
CA ARG A 681 -17.88 23.75 -10.25
C ARG A 681 -18.65 23.43 -8.97
N ASP A 682 -19.97 23.53 -9.02
CA ASP A 682 -20.85 23.03 -7.97
C ASP A 682 -21.02 21.50 -8.09
N CYS A 683 -20.74 20.79 -6.99
CA CYS A 683 -20.97 19.35 -6.85
C CYS A 683 -22.47 19.02 -6.99
N THR A 684 -22.93 18.79 -8.22
CA THR A 684 -24.33 18.44 -8.48
C THR A 684 -24.38 17.09 -9.19
N VAL A 685 -24.80 16.03 -8.47
CA VAL A 685 -25.20 14.75 -9.08
C VAL A 685 -26.70 14.84 -9.38
N ALA A 686 -27.07 14.42 -10.60
CA ALA A 686 -28.41 14.51 -11.16
C ALA A 686 -29.49 13.79 -10.35
N ILE A 687 -30.68 14.40 -10.31
CA ILE A 687 -31.93 13.82 -9.81
C ILE A 687 -32.53 13.00 -10.95
N ASP A 688 -32.84 11.72 -10.71
CA ASP A 688 -33.70 10.95 -11.62
C ASP A 688 -35.14 11.47 -11.46
N GLU A 689 -35.59 12.29 -12.42
CA GLU A 689 -36.97 12.75 -12.52
C GLU A 689 -37.87 11.61 -12.96
N VAL A 690 -38.56 10.96 -12.01
CA VAL A 690 -39.87 10.38 -12.33
C VAL A 690 -40.90 11.48 -12.19
N ALA A 691 -41.32 11.99 -13.34
CA ALA A 691 -42.36 12.99 -13.54
C ALA A 691 -43.56 12.80 -12.59
N THR A 692 -43.97 13.89 -11.95
CA THR A 692 -45.35 14.38 -11.96
C THR A 692 -45.38 15.77 -11.34
N ASN A 693 -45.98 16.69 -12.11
CA ASN A 693 -46.22 18.08 -11.78
C ASN A 693 -47.01 18.21 -10.47
N ASP A 694 -46.60 19.11 -9.58
CA ASP A 694 -47.47 19.99 -8.78
C ASP A 694 -46.61 20.81 -7.79
N TRP A 695 -46.37 22.06 -8.17
CA TRP A 695 -45.90 23.12 -7.30
C TRP A 695 -47.08 24.06 -7.07
N GLU A 696 -47.65 24.04 -5.86
CA GLU A 696 -48.53 25.10 -5.38
C GLU A 696 -47.70 26.04 -4.51
N LEU A 697 -47.60 27.30 -4.94
CA LEU A 697 -47.23 28.43 -4.08
C LEU A 697 -48.37 28.60 -3.08
N VAL A 698 -48.08 28.47 -1.79
CA VAL A 698 -48.97 28.93 -0.73
C VAL A 698 -48.45 30.30 -0.32
N ASP A 699 -49.15 31.35 -0.75
CA ASP A 699 -49.00 32.70 -0.21
C ASP A 699 -49.62 32.78 1.20
N GLU A 700 -48.91 33.53 2.06
CA GLU A 700 -49.17 33.99 3.44
C GLU A 700 -49.26 32.96 4.58
#